data_AF-R9H4B9-F1
#
_entry.id   AF-R9H4B9-F1
#
_cell.length_a   1.000
_cell.length_b   1.000
_cell.length_c   1.000
_cell.angle_alpha   90.00
_cell.angle_beta   90.00
_cell.angle_gamma   90.00
#
_symmetry.space_group_name_H-M   'P 1'
#
loop_
_entity.id
_entity.type
_entity.pdbx_description
1 polymer ?
#
loop_
_entity_poly.entity_id
_entity_poly.type
_entity_poly.pdbx_seq_one_letter_code
_entity_poly.pdbx_strand_id
1 'polypeptide(L)'
;MENLKAFFTRRPERLLGRCGMLFLMAFFVMNLSSCNDDFIEDDGGEVIPPEEIVIPPVYMLLDGPYKSGVTLTQNEDSSYTIETTNGDPWATAGLFKEDVPEECNVLEFEYQTEMGMSNLELFFADAKNGIDATHSMSAGTVPASTEWASFSVRLKKYRQEFDWGKVKDFLRLDFGDQPNNIIQMRNIRLRTMNDEEKQAEEDENNEALNKEKYEQGIKDYLNKEYGCHVADVVVGESTISIQGNYTGEGTFFLGEIPPFVDMFKVEKVENKTPLSNGSFNVQLDRYVTIGDYKYDRLLSKWAIYKEGASKDEIVSHARYANVDKIHVKQSVEAIPLKSKKGLGGLINHGFLASDLDDLGIASATINIPISHFMHLSQQEGDIPHTYGGRTYYFNEGYMKSSFDAVLAQTSERGISVAGILLVPPTGDAGTLLKHPDFNGIAPYTMPNMTTIESTNCYAAALDFLAKRYSAPNMRIAHWIIHNEVDGGSHWTNMGDKPIATFMDTYLRSMRMCYNIAHQYDQHSEVFISFSHGWNIAAGGGWYKVRDMLDFMNQFSESEGDFFWSLACHSYPAQLGNPCTWDDEQATYSMDTEYVTLKNLEVLDKWVSLSSNKYKGTVKRSVWLSEAGTCSPSYSDNDLQDQAAGFAYGWKKINNLDGIDGIQWHSWFDHLGDGACLGLRKYTDAPHNGEIKPVWTTYQRAGTAEENDYFEQYLSRIGIDSWEGIIHNIP
;
A
#
# COMPACT_ATOMS: atom_id res chain seq x y z
N MET A 1 -1.50 -36.50 -2.13
CA MET A 1 -0.34 -37.36 -2.43
C MET A 1 0.38 -36.78 -3.64
N GLU A 2 1.67 -36.49 -3.46
CA GLU A 2 2.72 -36.14 -4.44
C GLU A 2 2.52 -34.94 -5.39
N ASN A 3 2.96 -33.75 -4.95
CA ASN A 3 4.24 -33.13 -5.39
C ASN A 3 4.29 -31.65 -5.04
N LEU A 4 4.94 -31.30 -3.92
CA LEU A 4 5.48 -29.95 -3.69
C LEU A 4 6.49 -30.02 -2.55
N LYS A 5 7.77 -30.26 -2.87
CA LYS A 5 8.91 -29.94 -1.98
C LYS A 5 10.19 -29.70 -2.80
N ALA A 6 10.95 -28.72 -2.31
CA ALA A 6 12.38 -28.47 -2.51
C ALA A 6 12.80 -27.65 -3.75
N PHE A 7 12.73 -26.33 -3.62
CA PHE A 7 13.77 -25.44 -4.15
C PHE A 7 14.79 -25.18 -3.03
N PHE A 8 16.01 -25.69 -3.17
CA PHE A 8 17.24 -25.01 -2.73
C PHE A 8 18.46 -25.66 -3.39
N THR A 9 19.44 -24.81 -3.66
CA THR A 9 20.83 -25.05 -4.12
C THR A 9 21.11 -24.96 -5.63
N ARG A 10 21.70 -23.82 -6.05
CA ARG A 10 22.98 -23.79 -6.77
C ARG A 10 23.59 -22.37 -6.79
N ARG A 11 24.89 -22.33 -6.45
CA ARG A 11 25.81 -21.18 -6.49
C ARG A 11 25.95 -20.62 -7.92
N PRO A 12 26.26 -19.33 -8.10
CA PRO A 12 26.83 -18.83 -9.33
C PRO A 12 28.37 -18.76 -9.22
N GLU A 13 29.06 -19.57 -10.03
CA GLU A 13 30.47 -19.38 -10.36
C GLU A 13 30.60 -18.25 -11.40
N ARG A 14 31.52 -17.31 -11.14
CA ARG A 14 31.96 -16.27 -12.09
C ARG A 14 32.73 -16.91 -13.24
N LEU A 15 32.52 -16.45 -14.48
CA LEU A 15 33.57 -16.41 -15.49
C LEU A 15 33.46 -15.16 -16.37
N LEU A 16 34.59 -14.45 -16.49
CA LEU A 16 34.81 -13.23 -17.27
C LEU A 16 34.73 -13.46 -18.78
N GLY A 17 34.30 -12.42 -19.50
CA GLY A 17 34.60 -12.18 -20.91
C GLY A 17 34.50 -10.69 -21.24
N ARG A 18 35.63 -9.98 -21.20
CA ARG A 18 35.78 -8.55 -21.55
C ARG A 18 35.70 -8.32 -23.06
N CYS A 19 35.12 -7.18 -23.47
CA CYS A 19 35.80 -6.07 -24.20
C CYS A 19 34.84 -5.29 -25.14
N GLY A 20 34.82 -3.97 -24.99
CA GLY A 20 34.76 -3.04 -26.14
C GLY A 20 33.69 -1.94 -26.11
N MET A 21 34.17 -0.70 -25.93
CA MET A 21 33.58 0.61 -26.30
C MET A 21 32.75 1.37 -25.25
N LEU A 22 33.43 2.29 -24.57
CA LEU A 22 32.87 3.52 -24.00
C LEU A 22 33.87 4.66 -24.27
N PHE A 23 33.55 5.50 -25.24
CA PHE A 23 34.06 6.87 -25.37
C PHE A 23 33.02 7.67 -26.15
N LEU A 24 32.75 8.89 -25.66
CA LEU A 24 31.88 9.97 -26.18
C LEU A 24 30.57 10.16 -25.41
N MET A 25 30.58 11.09 -24.45
CA MET A 25 29.78 12.32 -24.51
C MET A 25 30.05 13.19 -23.28
N ALA A 26 31.03 14.08 -23.39
CA ALA A 26 31.10 15.30 -22.61
C ALA A 26 30.94 16.44 -23.61
N PHE A 27 29.80 17.14 -23.57
CA PHE A 27 29.59 18.51 -24.09
C PHE A 27 28.10 18.82 -24.01
N PHE A 28 27.66 19.57 -22.99
CA PHE A 28 26.65 20.64 -23.10
C PHE A 28 26.35 21.25 -21.72
N VAL A 29 27.07 22.29 -21.30
CA VAL A 29 26.49 23.48 -20.64
C VAL A 29 27.50 24.62 -20.83
N MET A 30 27.28 25.48 -21.84
CA MET A 30 27.86 26.83 -21.88
C MET A 30 27.04 27.70 -22.83
N ASN A 31 26.39 28.73 -22.26
CA ASN A 31 25.90 30.00 -22.81
C ASN A 31 24.72 30.46 -21.93
N LEU A 32 24.61 31.67 -21.37
CA LEU A 32 25.27 32.97 -21.51
C LEU A 32 25.10 33.69 -20.15
N SER A 33 25.98 34.59 -19.73
CA SER A 33 25.76 36.03 -19.93
C SER A 33 27.05 36.81 -19.70
N SER A 34 27.36 37.64 -20.68
CA SER A 34 28.46 38.59 -20.77
C SER A 34 28.26 39.84 -19.91
N CYS A 35 29.31 40.27 -19.21
CA CYS A 35 29.68 41.68 -19.07
C CYS A 35 31.21 41.75 -18.97
N ASN A 36 31.85 42.22 -20.04
CA ASN A 36 33.20 42.76 -19.99
C ASN A 36 33.10 44.16 -19.34
N ASP A 37 33.92 44.45 -18.35
CA ASP A 37 34.56 45.76 -18.21
C ASP A 37 35.86 45.62 -17.38
N ASP A 38 36.93 46.14 -17.98
CA ASP A 38 38.20 46.61 -17.44
C ASP A 38 39.10 45.69 -16.58
N PHE A 39 40.13 45.19 -17.28
CA PHE A 39 41.39 44.73 -16.71
C PHE A 39 42.07 45.84 -15.89
N ILE A 40 42.18 45.61 -14.59
CA ILE A 40 43.27 46.14 -13.76
C ILE A 40 44.17 44.94 -13.46
N GLU A 41 45.41 45.01 -13.93
CA GLU A 41 46.50 44.17 -13.41
C GLU A 41 46.66 44.52 -11.93
N ASP A 42 46.30 43.57 -11.06
CA ASP A 42 46.71 43.60 -9.64
C ASP A 42 47.57 42.38 -9.35
N ASP A 43 48.60 42.66 -8.60
CA ASP A 43 49.85 41.93 -8.60
C ASP A 43 49.79 40.90 -7.47
N GLY A 44 49.81 39.62 -7.83
CA GLY A 44 50.31 38.55 -6.95
C GLY A 44 49.78 38.54 -5.52
N GLY A 45 48.54 38.07 -5.34
CA GLY A 45 48.13 37.35 -4.14
C GLY A 45 47.74 35.93 -4.54
N GLU A 46 48.56 34.93 -4.21
CA GLU A 46 48.07 33.55 -4.16
C GLU A 46 46.89 33.55 -3.18
N VAL A 47 45.67 33.45 -3.69
CA VAL A 47 44.52 33.07 -2.88
C VAL A 47 44.72 31.59 -2.60
N ILE A 48 45.46 31.31 -1.52
CA ILE A 48 45.54 29.98 -0.94
C ILE A 48 44.08 29.59 -0.64
N PRO A 49 43.52 28.54 -1.28
CA PRO A 49 42.21 28.04 -0.89
C PRO A 49 42.29 27.74 0.62
N PRO A 50 41.29 28.13 1.43
CA PRO A 50 41.35 27.89 2.87
C PRO A 50 41.71 26.42 3.11
N GLU A 51 42.75 26.17 3.92
CA GLU A 51 43.14 24.82 4.33
C GLU A 51 41.87 24.09 4.81
N GLU A 52 41.52 23.01 4.12
CA GLU A 52 40.39 22.17 4.51
C GLU A 52 40.73 21.60 5.89
N ILE A 53 40.01 22.03 6.93
CA ILE A 53 40.23 21.57 8.30
C ILE A 53 39.84 20.10 8.34
N VAL A 54 40.83 19.20 8.24
CA VAL A 54 40.62 17.76 8.34
C VAL A 54 40.35 17.42 9.80
N ILE A 55 39.09 17.11 10.13
CA ILE A 55 38.69 16.67 11.46
C ILE A 55 39.21 15.25 11.68
N PRO A 56 40.07 15.02 12.70
CA PRO A 56 40.66 13.71 12.92
C PRO A 56 39.61 12.70 13.40
N PRO A 57 39.71 11.41 13.02
CA PRO A 57 38.81 10.38 13.50
C PRO A 57 38.99 10.11 15.00
N VAL A 58 37.91 9.75 15.67
CA VAL A 58 37.88 9.34 17.08
C VAL A 58 37.97 7.82 17.15
N TYR A 59 39.11 7.30 17.59
CA TYR A 59 39.31 5.86 17.73
C TYR A 59 38.67 5.32 19.02
N MET A 60 38.12 4.11 18.92
CA MET A 60 37.48 3.39 20.00
C MET A 60 38.17 2.04 20.22
N LEU A 61 38.13 1.57 21.46
CA LEU A 61 38.61 0.27 21.88
C LEU A 61 37.45 -0.49 22.52
N LEU A 62 37.39 -1.81 22.33
CA LEU A 62 36.41 -2.70 23.00
C LEU A 62 36.87 -3.05 24.42
N ASP A 63 37.25 -2.03 25.19
CA ASP A 63 37.74 -2.11 26.56
C ASP A 63 36.73 -1.55 27.59
N GLY A 64 35.48 -1.38 27.17
CA GLY A 64 34.41 -0.91 28.02
C GLY A 64 34.05 -1.89 29.14
N PRO A 65 33.28 -1.42 30.14
CA PRO A 65 33.04 -2.16 31.37
C PRO A 65 32.14 -3.39 31.21
N TYR A 66 31.42 -3.52 30.09
CA TYR A 66 30.41 -4.56 29.89
C TYR A 66 30.65 -5.39 28.62
N LYS A 67 30.45 -6.70 28.75
CA LYS A 67 30.40 -7.64 27.63
C LYS A 67 29.58 -8.87 28.03
N SER A 68 28.94 -9.49 27.05
CA SER A 68 28.23 -10.76 27.23
C SER A 68 28.42 -11.61 25.98
N GLY A 69 28.44 -12.93 26.14
CA GLY A 69 28.48 -13.83 24.99
C GLY A 69 29.79 -13.78 24.18
N VAL A 70 30.82 -13.06 24.61
CA VAL A 70 32.10 -12.94 23.90
C VAL A 70 33.32 -13.18 24.79
N THR A 71 34.35 -13.79 24.22
CA THR A 71 35.73 -13.72 24.72
C THR A 71 36.50 -12.71 23.87
N LEU A 72 37.01 -11.65 24.52
CA LEU A 72 37.78 -10.59 23.87
C LEU A 72 39.26 -10.74 24.21
N THR A 73 40.10 -10.86 23.20
CA THR A 73 41.56 -10.83 23.32
C THR A 73 42.09 -9.65 22.54
N GLN A 74 42.65 -8.65 23.23
CA GLN A 74 43.36 -7.55 22.59
C GLN A 74 44.77 -7.99 22.21
N ASN A 75 45.14 -7.80 20.95
CA ASN A 75 46.45 -8.11 20.40
C ASN A 75 47.42 -6.92 20.63
N GLU A 76 48.73 -7.15 20.44
CA GLU A 76 49.77 -6.12 20.67
C GLU A 76 49.60 -4.88 19.76
N ASP A 77 48.99 -5.04 18.59
CA ASP A 77 48.72 -3.98 17.62
C ASP A 77 47.37 -3.27 17.88
N SER A 78 46.75 -3.49 19.05
CA SER A 78 45.43 -2.97 19.44
C SER A 78 44.26 -3.50 18.61
N SER A 79 44.47 -4.52 17.76
CA SER A 79 43.37 -5.29 17.18
C SER A 79 42.75 -6.22 18.22
N TYR A 80 41.54 -6.69 17.95
CA TYR A 80 40.79 -7.61 18.81
C TYR A 80 40.52 -8.93 18.08
N THR A 81 40.76 -10.03 18.78
CA THR A 81 40.13 -11.32 18.50
C THR A 81 38.87 -11.42 19.36
N ILE A 82 37.72 -11.54 18.71
CA ILE A 82 36.40 -11.67 19.34
C ILE A 82 35.90 -13.08 19.03
N GLU A 83 35.75 -13.91 20.06
CA GLU A 83 35.15 -15.23 19.93
C GLU A 83 33.73 -15.18 20.51
N THR A 84 32.71 -15.40 19.67
CA THR A 84 31.32 -15.46 20.13
C THR A 84 31.03 -16.82 20.76
N THR A 85 30.24 -16.85 21.83
CA THR A 85 30.04 -18.06 22.68
C THR A 85 28.57 -18.45 22.86
N ASN A 86 27.63 -17.57 22.52
CA ASN A 86 26.19 -17.79 22.59
C ASN A 86 25.48 -17.09 21.41
N GLY A 87 24.15 -17.02 21.42
CA GLY A 87 23.35 -16.33 20.40
C GLY A 87 23.09 -14.84 20.66
N ASP A 88 23.77 -14.22 21.63
CA ASP A 88 23.68 -12.78 21.94
C ASP A 88 25.09 -12.23 22.34
N PRO A 89 26.09 -12.30 21.45
CA PRO A 89 27.44 -11.80 21.66
C PRO A 89 27.56 -10.29 21.48
N TRP A 90 27.89 -9.55 22.56
CA TRP A 90 28.11 -8.11 22.48
C TRP A 90 29.22 -7.60 23.42
N ALA A 91 29.81 -6.46 23.05
CA ALA A 91 30.81 -5.76 23.84
C ALA A 91 30.61 -4.25 23.78
N THR A 92 31.01 -3.55 24.84
CA THR A 92 31.01 -2.09 24.87
C THR A 92 32.37 -1.51 24.54
N ALA A 93 32.38 -0.41 23.79
CA ALA A 93 33.52 0.46 23.66
C ALA A 93 33.83 1.17 25.00
N GLY A 94 35.06 1.65 25.14
CA GLY A 94 35.45 2.54 26.24
C GLY A 94 34.67 3.86 26.23
N LEU A 95 34.57 4.49 27.41
CA LEU A 95 33.92 5.79 27.59
C LEU A 95 34.66 6.89 26.81
N PHE A 96 33.94 7.76 26.11
CA PHE A 96 34.56 8.92 25.46
C PHE A 96 35.18 9.86 26.49
N LYS A 97 36.41 10.33 26.19
CA LYS A 97 37.15 11.24 27.08
C LYS A 97 36.78 12.71 26.86
N GLU A 98 36.29 13.02 25.68
CA GLU A 98 35.87 14.33 25.20
C GLU A 98 34.62 14.14 24.35
N ASP A 99 33.91 15.22 24.03
CA ASP A 99 32.79 15.16 23.09
C ASP A 99 33.31 14.75 21.70
N VAL A 100 32.62 13.82 21.05
CA VAL A 100 32.89 13.40 19.67
C VAL A 100 32.48 14.55 18.74
N PRO A 101 33.37 15.02 17.84
CA PRO A 101 33.03 16.06 16.87
C PRO A 101 31.72 15.76 16.13
N GLU A 102 30.90 16.78 15.90
CA GLU A 102 29.60 16.62 15.25
C GLU A 102 29.75 16.02 13.86
N GLU A 103 30.86 16.24 13.18
CA GLU A 103 31.15 15.75 11.83
C GLU A 103 31.55 14.27 11.80
N CYS A 104 32.05 13.72 12.92
CA CYS A 104 32.49 12.33 13.04
C CYS A 104 31.31 11.36 13.19
N ASN A 105 30.51 11.24 12.12
CA ASN A 105 29.24 10.53 12.11
C ASN A 105 29.27 9.17 11.40
N VAL A 106 30.42 8.62 11.07
CA VAL A 106 30.51 7.29 10.45
C VAL A 106 31.29 6.37 11.36
N LEU A 107 30.63 5.30 11.82
CA LEU A 107 31.35 4.18 12.42
C LEU A 107 32.02 3.40 11.29
N GLU A 108 33.32 3.19 11.44
CA GLU A 108 34.10 2.35 10.55
C GLU A 108 35.02 1.44 11.35
N PHE A 109 35.20 0.22 10.85
CA PHE A 109 36.22 -0.71 11.33
C PHE A 109 36.65 -1.64 10.20
N GLU A 110 37.85 -2.20 10.34
CA GLU A 110 38.30 -3.30 9.51
C GLU A 110 38.05 -4.62 10.22
N TYR A 111 37.69 -5.67 9.48
CA TYR A 111 37.36 -6.97 10.04
C TYR A 111 37.82 -8.16 9.18
N GLN A 112 37.91 -9.33 9.81
CA GLN A 112 37.95 -10.65 9.16
C GLN A 112 37.05 -11.62 9.93
N THR A 113 36.19 -12.35 9.23
CA THR A 113 35.35 -13.41 9.80
C THR A 113 34.91 -14.37 8.68
N GLU A 114 34.90 -15.67 8.96
CA GLU A 114 34.41 -16.67 8.01
C GLU A 114 32.88 -16.73 7.93
N MET A 115 32.18 -16.35 9.01
CA MET A 115 30.72 -16.47 9.09
C MET A 115 29.98 -15.16 8.77
N GLY A 116 30.68 -14.02 8.82
CA GLY A 116 30.01 -12.70 8.77
C GLY A 116 29.31 -12.38 10.10
N MET A 117 28.57 -11.28 10.12
CA MET A 117 27.65 -10.92 11.21
C MET A 117 26.27 -10.67 10.59
N SER A 118 25.27 -11.45 10.99
CA SER A 118 23.92 -11.45 10.38
C SER A 118 23.23 -10.09 10.51
N ASN A 119 23.36 -9.45 11.67
CA ASN A 119 22.86 -8.12 11.97
C ASN A 119 23.76 -7.49 13.04
N LEU A 120 24.64 -6.56 12.64
CA LEU A 120 25.40 -5.77 13.60
C LEU A 120 24.44 -4.75 14.22
N GLU A 121 24.15 -4.85 15.51
CA GLU A 121 23.34 -3.86 16.21
C GLU A 121 24.20 -2.92 17.05
N LEU A 122 23.81 -1.66 17.10
CA LEU A 122 24.49 -0.62 17.85
C LEU A 122 23.54 -0.05 18.89
N PHE A 123 23.97 0.00 20.16
CA PHE A 123 23.24 0.70 21.22
C PHE A 123 24.03 1.92 21.68
N PHE A 124 23.38 3.07 21.61
CA PHE A 124 23.94 4.39 21.91
C PHE A 124 23.76 4.66 23.40
N ALA A 125 24.74 4.26 24.20
CA ALA A 125 24.68 4.41 25.65
C ALA A 125 25.13 5.80 26.07
N ASP A 126 24.22 6.56 26.69
CA ASP A 126 24.53 7.88 27.23
C ASP A 126 25.04 7.80 28.68
N ALA A 127 25.85 8.78 29.08
CA ALA A 127 26.49 8.80 30.39
C ALA A 127 25.52 8.90 31.59
N LYS A 128 24.27 9.32 31.38
CA LYS A 128 23.27 9.57 32.42
C LYS A 128 22.40 8.33 32.68
N ASN A 129 21.96 7.66 31.62
CA ASN A 129 20.97 6.58 31.67
C ASN A 129 21.59 5.20 31.36
N GLY A 130 22.78 5.15 30.76
CA GLY A 130 23.44 3.90 30.39
C GLY A 130 22.85 3.29 29.11
N ILE A 131 22.83 1.95 29.04
CA ILE A 131 22.28 1.23 27.87
C ILE A 131 20.76 1.23 27.95
N ASP A 132 20.12 1.90 26.99
CA ASP A 132 18.67 1.84 26.75
C ASP A 132 18.42 1.04 25.47
N ALA A 133 17.57 0.01 25.53
CA ALA A 133 17.24 -0.80 24.37
C ALA A 133 16.52 -0.01 23.27
N THR A 134 15.84 1.08 23.64
CA THR A 134 15.15 1.97 22.70
C THR A 134 16.10 2.92 21.97
N HIS A 135 17.35 3.07 22.44
CA HIS A 135 18.40 3.87 21.81
C HIS A 135 19.33 2.97 21.00
N SER A 136 18.79 2.32 19.97
CA SER A 136 19.52 1.35 19.15
C SER A 136 19.27 1.50 17.66
N MET A 137 20.17 0.95 16.86
CA MET A 137 19.99 0.80 15.41
C MET A 137 20.55 -0.54 14.91
N SER A 138 19.95 -1.06 13.85
CA SER A 138 20.59 -2.09 13.02
C SER A 138 21.55 -1.41 12.03
N ALA A 139 22.82 -1.77 12.08
CA ALA A 139 23.82 -1.42 11.05
C ALA A 139 23.77 -2.38 9.85
N GLY A 140 22.94 -3.42 9.91
CA GLY A 140 22.78 -4.41 8.84
C GLY A 140 23.80 -5.55 8.89
N THR A 141 23.84 -6.34 7.83
CA THR A 141 24.70 -7.52 7.71
C THR A 141 26.14 -7.11 7.38
N VAL A 142 27.10 -7.63 8.15
CA VAL A 142 28.52 -7.54 7.81
C VAL A 142 28.92 -8.83 7.07
N PRO A 143 29.31 -8.77 5.78
CA PRO A 143 29.62 -9.96 4.99
C PRO A 143 30.75 -10.82 5.58
N ALA A 144 30.79 -12.10 5.24
CA ALA A 144 31.97 -12.93 5.51
C ALA A 144 33.16 -12.48 4.65
N SER A 145 34.35 -12.40 5.27
CA SER A 145 35.61 -12.11 4.57
C SER A 145 36.79 -12.76 5.29
N THR A 146 37.55 -13.56 4.56
CA THR A 146 38.83 -14.15 5.03
C THR A 146 40.01 -13.18 4.87
N GLU A 147 39.85 -12.11 4.09
CA GLU A 147 40.81 -11.00 3.99
C GLU A 147 40.32 -9.80 4.80
N TRP A 148 41.22 -8.88 5.18
CA TRP A 148 40.81 -7.65 5.87
C TRP A 148 39.87 -6.84 4.96
N ALA A 149 38.62 -6.70 5.38
CA ALA A 149 37.60 -5.90 4.72
C ALA A 149 37.23 -4.70 5.61
N SER A 150 36.71 -3.62 5.00
CA SER A 150 36.17 -2.48 5.74
C SER A 150 34.65 -2.57 5.81
N PHE A 151 34.08 -2.16 6.94
CA PHE A 151 32.66 -1.94 7.11
C PHE A 151 32.45 -0.53 7.64
N SER A 152 31.50 0.21 7.07
CA SER A 152 31.10 1.52 7.56
C SER A 152 29.59 1.69 7.62
N VAL A 153 29.11 2.49 8.56
CA VAL A 153 27.70 2.85 8.71
C VAL A 153 27.55 4.30 9.17
N ARG A 154 26.64 5.04 8.53
CA ARG A 154 26.34 6.44 8.87
C ARG A 154 25.45 6.48 10.12
N LEU A 155 25.91 7.22 11.13
CA LEU A 155 25.29 7.40 12.43
C LEU A 155 24.66 8.78 12.63
N LYS A 156 24.82 9.72 11.69
CA LYS A 156 24.44 11.14 11.85
C LYS A 156 23.02 11.32 12.40
N LYS A 157 22.03 10.64 11.81
CA LYS A 157 20.62 10.69 12.24
C LYS A 157 20.44 10.20 13.68
N TYR A 158 20.98 9.03 14.00
CA TYR A 158 20.88 8.43 15.34
C TYR A 158 21.64 9.22 16.41
N ARG A 159 22.80 9.79 16.08
CA ARG A 159 23.54 10.69 17.00
C ARG A 159 22.72 11.91 17.38
N GLN A 160 22.01 12.50 16.42
CA GLN A 160 21.12 13.63 16.66
C GLN A 160 19.88 13.22 17.44
N GLU A 161 19.23 12.12 17.06
CA GLU A 161 18.02 11.60 17.70
C GLU A 161 18.24 11.22 19.17
N PHE A 162 19.35 10.55 19.47
CA PHE A 162 19.68 10.09 20.82
C PHE A 162 20.58 11.07 21.60
N ASP A 163 20.89 12.25 21.04
CA ASP A 163 21.76 13.25 21.65
C ASP A 163 23.10 12.66 22.13
N TRP A 164 23.68 11.78 21.30
CA TRP A 164 24.80 10.89 21.63
C TRP A 164 26.15 11.35 21.07
N GLY A 165 27.20 11.10 21.86
CA GLY A 165 28.59 11.40 21.54
C GLY A 165 29.20 12.43 22.47
N LYS A 166 28.64 12.59 23.67
CA LYS A 166 29.17 13.45 24.72
C LYS A 166 30.24 12.71 25.52
N VAL A 167 31.02 13.47 26.28
CA VAL A 167 31.97 12.93 27.24
C VAL A 167 31.30 11.90 28.15
N LYS A 168 31.94 10.73 28.27
CA LYS A 168 31.49 9.51 28.97
C LYS A 168 30.38 8.70 28.30
N ASP A 169 29.86 9.09 27.15
CA ASP A 169 29.03 8.17 26.35
C ASP A 169 29.91 7.02 25.83
N PHE A 170 29.26 5.93 25.43
CA PHE A 170 29.94 4.78 24.82
C PHE A 170 29.00 4.04 23.85
N LEU A 171 29.57 3.19 23.01
CA LEU A 171 28.84 2.38 22.04
C LEU A 171 28.87 0.91 22.46
N ARG A 172 27.71 0.24 22.52
CA ARG A 172 27.66 -1.23 22.53
C ARG A 172 27.53 -1.71 21.09
N LEU A 173 28.37 -2.68 20.73
CA LEU A 173 28.30 -3.40 19.46
C LEU A 173 27.82 -4.82 19.73
N ASP A 174 26.76 -5.23 19.04
CA ASP A 174 26.20 -6.58 19.03
C ASP A 174 26.60 -7.30 17.75
N PHE A 175 27.26 -8.45 17.86
CA PHE A 175 27.96 -9.10 16.75
C PHE A 175 27.09 -10.14 16.02
N GLY A 176 25.77 -10.02 16.11
CA GLY A 176 24.79 -10.91 15.46
C GLY A 176 24.38 -12.06 16.37
N ASP A 177 23.88 -13.16 15.80
CA ASP A 177 23.22 -14.26 16.54
C ASP A 177 23.99 -15.59 16.52
N GLN A 178 25.20 -15.60 15.95
CA GLN A 178 25.96 -16.82 15.70
C GLN A 178 26.98 -17.13 16.81
N PRO A 179 26.88 -18.27 17.52
CA PRO A 179 27.93 -18.73 18.42
C PRO A 179 29.11 -19.34 17.66
N ASN A 180 30.29 -19.34 18.28
CA ASN A 180 31.56 -19.89 17.76
C ASN A 180 32.09 -19.19 16.50
N ASN A 181 31.70 -17.94 16.29
CA ASN A 181 32.28 -17.09 15.26
C ASN A 181 33.59 -16.46 15.80
N ILE A 182 34.62 -16.43 14.97
CA ILE A 182 35.88 -15.75 15.26
C ILE A 182 35.94 -14.50 14.39
N ILE A 183 35.93 -13.34 15.03
CA ILE A 183 35.98 -12.05 14.38
C ILE A 183 37.30 -11.37 14.76
N GLN A 184 38.16 -11.13 13.78
CA GLN A 184 39.26 -10.20 13.93
C GLN A 184 38.74 -8.80 13.62
N MET A 185 39.00 -7.83 14.48
CA MET A 185 38.53 -6.45 14.30
C MET A 185 39.60 -5.44 14.70
N ARG A 186 39.78 -4.38 13.91
CA ARG A 186 40.74 -3.30 14.21
C ARG A 186 40.26 -1.97 13.64
N ASN A 187 40.97 -0.90 13.99
CA ASN A 187 40.69 0.45 13.49
C ASN A 187 39.24 0.91 13.73
N ILE A 188 38.63 0.49 14.84
CA ILE A 188 37.27 0.92 15.21
C ILE A 188 37.30 2.42 15.49
N ARG A 189 36.56 3.19 14.70
CA ARG A 189 36.61 4.66 14.78
C ARG A 189 35.30 5.29 14.35
N LEU A 190 35.08 6.50 14.87
CA LEU A 190 34.13 7.45 14.33
C LEU A 190 34.89 8.45 13.45
N ARG A 191 34.49 8.56 12.18
CA ARG A 191 35.13 9.46 11.22
C ARG A 191 34.11 10.34 10.51
N THR A 192 34.59 11.36 9.81
CA THR A 192 33.79 12.13 8.88
C THR A 192 33.37 11.26 7.69
N MET A 193 32.26 11.64 7.03
CA MET A 193 31.83 10.99 5.79
C MET A 193 32.87 11.20 4.69
N ASN A 194 33.12 10.16 3.91
CA ASN A 194 33.88 10.29 2.66
C ASN A 194 32.98 10.90 1.56
N ASP A 195 33.55 11.22 0.40
CA ASP A 195 32.81 11.89 -0.67
C ASP A 195 31.68 11.02 -1.26
N GLU A 196 31.84 9.70 -1.29
CA GLU A 196 30.78 8.78 -1.74
C GLU A 196 29.59 8.75 -0.75
N GLU A 197 29.87 8.73 0.55
CA GLU A 197 28.85 8.75 1.61
C GLU A 197 28.13 10.11 1.71
N LYS A 198 28.85 11.21 1.46
CA LYS A 198 28.28 12.56 1.33
C LYS A 198 27.37 12.66 0.12
N GLN A 199 27.82 12.20 -1.05
CA GLN A 199 27.02 12.18 -2.26
C GLN A 199 25.76 11.33 -2.07
N ALA A 200 25.88 10.14 -1.46
CA ALA A 200 24.73 9.29 -1.16
C ALA A 200 23.74 9.96 -0.18
N GLU A 201 24.22 10.71 0.83
CA GLU A 201 23.34 11.48 1.72
C GLU A 201 22.66 12.62 0.97
N GLU A 202 23.38 13.32 0.10
CA GLU A 202 22.82 14.38 -0.73
C GLU A 202 21.76 13.85 -1.71
N ASP A 203 22.01 12.72 -2.35
CA ASP A 203 21.07 12.06 -3.26
C ASP A 203 19.80 11.61 -2.53
N GLU A 204 19.93 11.01 -1.34
CA GLU A 204 18.80 10.62 -0.49
C GLU A 204 17.97 11.84 -0.06
N ASN A 205 18.62 12.93 0.35
CA ASN A 205 17.95 14.17 0.74
C ASN A 205 17.25 14.84 -0.46
N ASN A 206 17.88 14.84 -1.63
CA ASN A 206 17.30 15.35 -2.86
C ASN A 206 16.09 14.52 -3.31
N GLU A 207 16.15 13.19 -3.17
CA GLU A 207 15.01 12.32 -3.45
C GLU A 207 13.84 12.61 -2.50
N ALA A 208 14.10 12.72 -1.19
CA ALA A 208 13.07 13.06 -0.20
C ALA A 208 12.42 14.41 -0.49
N LEU A 209 13.23 15.44 -0.75
CA LEU A 209 12.73 16.78 -1.10
C LEU A 209 11.92 16.78 -2.40
N ASN A 210 12.30 15.97 -3.39
CA ASN A 210 11.55 15.84 -4.63
C ASN A 210 10.20 15.15 -4.43
N LYS A 211 10.12 14.13 -3.54
CA LYS A 211 8.86 13.49 -3.15
C LYS A 211 7.93 14.51 -2.47
N GLU A 212 8.44 15.31 -1.54
CA GLU A 212 7.68 16.35 -0.84
C GLU A 212 7.17 17.44 -1.80
N LYS A 213 8.03 17.93 -2.71
CA LYS A 213 7.63 18.93 -3.72
C LYS A 213 6.54 18.38 -4.64
N TYR A 214 6.67 17.14 -5.07
CA TYR A 214 5.69 16.49 -5.94
C TYR A 214 4.33 16.34 -5.22
N GLU A 215 4.34 15.84 -3.99
CA GLU A 215 3.15 15.78 -3.12
C GLU A 215 2.51 17.16 -2.95
N GLN A 216 3.31 18.19 -2.66
CA GLN A 216 2.80 19.54 -2.47
C GLN A 216 2.14 20.07 -3.75
N GLY A 217 2.68 19.75 -4.93
CA GLY A 217 2.04 20.08 -6.20
C GLY A 217 0.63 19.49 -6.37
N ILE A 218 0.41 18.26 -5.88
CA ILE A 218 -0.93 17.63 -5.86
C ILE A 218 -1.85 18.38 -4.89
N LYS A 219 -1.37 18.65 -3.67
CA LYS A 219 -2.14 19.38 -2.65
C LYS A 219 -2.51 20.79 -3.11
N ASP A 220 -1.57 21.50 -3.72
CA ASP A 220 -1.79 22.83 -4.28
C ASP A 220 -2.82 22.80 -5.40
N TYR A 221 -2.75 21.78 -6.27
CA TYR A 221 -3.74 21.58 -7.33
C TYR A 221 -5.15 21.34 -6.78
N LEU A 222 -5.31 20.51 -5.75
CA LEU A 222 -6.62 20.20 -5.16
C LEU A 222 -7.20 21.39 -4.39
N ASN A 223 -6.37 22.16 -3.70
CA ASN A 223 -6.82 23.30 -2.89
C ASN A 223 -6.97 24.60 -3.68
N LYS A 224 -6.53 24.65 -4.94
CA LYS A 224 -6.59 25.85 -5.76
C LYS A 224 -7.98 26.04 -6.35
N GLU A 225 -8.57 27.21 -6.09
CA GLU A 225 -9.73 27.67 -6.85
C GLU A 225 -9.31 28.11 -8.25
N TYR A 226 -9.90 27.50 -9.27
CA TYR A 226 -9.68 27.85 -10.67
C TYR A 226 -10.85 28.66 -11.23
N GLY A 227 -10.56 29.66 -12.06
CA GLY A 227 -11.60 30.40 -12.80
C GLY A 227 -12.09 29.71 -14.09
N CYS A 228 -11.38 28.67 -14.55
CA CYS A 228 -11.79 27.86 -15.69
C CYS A 228 -12.29 26.50 -15.22
N HIS A 229 -13.26 25.93 -15.92
CA HIS A 229 -13.90 24.67 -15.54
C HIS A 229 -14.21 23.79 -16.74
N VAL A 230 -13.90 22.50 -16.63
CA VAL A 230 -14.59 21.46 -17.38
C VAL A 230 -15.86 21.12 -16.60
N ALA A 231 -17.01 21.36 -17.21
CA ALA A 231 -18.32 21.22 -16.56
C ALA A 231 -18.95 19.85 -16.80
N ASP A 232 -18.78 19.30 -18.00
CA ASP A 232 -19.44 18.07 -18.43
C ASP A 232 -18.54 17.24 -19.35
N VAL A 233 -18.49 15.94 -19.13
CA VAL A 233 -17.80 14.96 -19.98
C VAL A 233 -18.77 13.82 -20.24
N VAL A 234 -19.27 13.74 -21.48
CA VAL A 234 -20.21 12.72 -21.96
C VAL A 234 -19.45 11.73 -22.83
N VAL A 235 -19.52 10.44 -22.49
CA VAL A 235 -18.88 9.37 -23.26
C VAL A 235 -19.96 8.59 -24.00
N GLY A 236 -20.10 8.85 -25.30
CA GLY A 236 -20.99 8.11 -26.19
C GLY A 236 -20.42 6.77 -26.66
N GLU A 237 -21.11 6.13 -27.61
CA GLU A 237 -20.67 4.87 -28.21
C GLU A 237 -19.36 5.04 -28.99
N SER A 238 -19.26 6.08 -29.82
CA SER A 238 -18.08 6.34 -30.67
C SER A 238 -17.45 7.72 -30.47
N THR A 239 -18.07 8.60 -29.69
CA THR A 239 -17.64 10.01 -29.51
C THR A 239 -17.61 10.40 -28.04
N ILE A 240 -16.78 11.38 -27.69
CA ILE A 240 -16.79 12.07 -26.39
C ILE A 240 -17.15 13.54 -26.63
N SER A 241 -18.06 14.08 -25.82
CA SER A 241 -18.39 15.50 -25.80
C SER A 241 -17.94 16.11 -24.46
N ILE A 242 -17.12 17.14 -24.53
CA ILE A 242 -16.60 17.87 -23.37
C ILE A 242 -17.09 19.32 -23.42
N GLN A 243 -17.72 19.76 -22.34
CA GLN A 243 -18.22 21.13 -22.20
C GLN A 243 -17.56 21.82 -21.02
N GLY A 244 -17.38 23.13 -21.14
CA GLY A 244 -16.78 23.92 -20.08
C GLY A 244 -16.67 25.39 -20.45
N ASN A 245 -15.97 26.12 -19.59
CA ASN A 245 -15.71 27.54 -19.75
C ASN A 245 -14.29 27.89 -19.31
N TYR A 246 -13.71 28.88 -19.96
CA TYR A 246 -12.43 29.45 -19.57
C TYR A 246 -12.48 30.97 -19.65
N THR A 247 -11.61 31.62 -18.87
CA THR A 247 -11.48 33.08 -18.82
C THR A 247 -10.01 33.47 -18.79
N GLY A 248 -9.70 34.63 -19.37
CA GLY A 248 -8.36 35.21 -19.35
C GLY A 248 -7.78 35.41 -20.74
N GLU A 249 -6.59 36.02 -20.79
CA GLU A 249 -5.85 36.29 -22.03
C GLU A 249 -4.83 35.18 -22.32
N GLY A 250 -4.59 34.91 -23.60
CA GLY A 250 -3.63 33.91 -24.09
C GLY A 250 -4.28 32.82 -24.95
N THR A 251 -3.49 31.81 -25.30
CA THR A 251 -3.96 30.63 -26.03
C THR A 251 -4.36 29.55 -25.03
N PHE A 252 -5.64 29.13 -25.06
CA PHE A 252 -6.17 28.08 -24.21
C PHE A 252 -6.49 26.84 -25.04
N PHE A 253 -6.35 25.68 -24.42
CA PHE A 253 -6.70 24.41 -25.04
C PHE A 253 -7.22 23.40 -24.01
N LEU A 254 -8.03 22.47 -24.46
CA LEU A 254 -8.42 21.30 -23.70
C LEU A 254 -7.33 20.24 -23.85
N GLY A 255 -6.75 19.80 -22.74
CA GLY A 255 -5.77 18.73 -22.66
C GLY A 255 -6.42 17.40 -22.28
N GLU A 256 -6.12 16.36 -23.05
CA GLU A 256 -6.42 14.97 -22.70
C GLU A 256 -5.34 14.44 -21.75
N ILE A 257 -5.75 13.84 -20.63
CA ILE A 257 -4.85 13.24 -19.65
C ILE A 257 -5.21 11.74 -19.51
N PRO A 258 -4.57 10.86 -20.29
CA PRO A 258 -4.67 9.41 -20.12
C PRO A 258 -4.12 8.94 -18.76
N PRO A 259 -4.52 7.76 -18.25
CA PRO A 259 -4.00 7.23 -16.97
C PRO A 259 -2.47 7.09 -16.92
N PHE A 260 -1.85 6.81 -18.07
CA PHE A 260 -0.39 6.69 -18.22
C PHE A 260 0.37 8.02 -18.31
N VAL A 261 -0.33 9.14 -18.19
CA VAL A 261 0.28 10.47 -18.19
C VAL A 261 0.26 11.03 -16.77
N ASP A 262 1.43 11.40 -16.27
CA ASP A 262 1.57 12.14 -15.01
C ASP A 262 1.38 13.63 -15.27
N MET A 263 0.17 14.14 -15.02
CA MET A 263 -0.17 15.53 -15.31
C MET A 263 0.65 16.56 -14.53
N PHE A 264 1.29 16.16 -13.42
CA PHE A 264 2.12 17.05 -12.60
C PHE A 264 3.56 17.14 -13.10
N LYS A 265 4.04 16.13 -13.85
CA LYS A 265 5.35 16.12 -14.51
C LYS A 265 5.34 16.57 -15.96
N VAL A 266 4.19 16.62 -16.61
CA VAL A 266 4.08 17.09 -18.00
C VAL A 266 4.50 18.55 -18.10
N GLU A 267 5.50 18.83 -18.95
CA GLU A 267 5.86 20.19 -19.35
C GLU A 267 4.95 20.70 -20.46
N LYS A 268 4.73 19.87 -21.49
CA LYS A 268 3.91 20.19 -22.66
C LYS A 268 2.87 19.12 -22.92
N VAL A 269 1.61 19.54 -23.04
CA VAL A 269 0.50 18.62 -23.31
C VAL A 269 0.51 18.23 -24.78
N GLU A 270 0.65 16.94 -25.07
CA GLU A 270 0.69 16.43 -26.44
C GLU A 270 -0.68 16.46 -27.12
N ASN A 271 -1.69 15.89 -26.47
CA ASN A 271 -3.05 15.77 -27.00
C ASN A 271 -3.89 17.00 -26.62
N LYS A 272 -3.75 18.07 -27.41
CA LYS A 272 -4.43 19.35 -27.20
C LYS A 272 -5.50 19.65 -28.26
N THR A 273 -6.66 20.12 -27.79
CA THR A 273 -7.73 20.67 -28.65
C THR A 273 -7.87 22.16 -28.38
N PRO A 274 -7.60 23.05 -29.37
CA PRO A 274 -7.70 24.49 -29.18
C PRO A 274 -9.09 24.95 -28.74
N LEU A 275 -9.15 25.92 -27.83
CA LEU A 275 -10.39 26.56 -27.39
C LEU A 275 -10.44 28.00 -27.91
N SER A 276 -11.55 28.36 -28.56
CA SER A 276 -11.70 29.66 -29.25
C SER A 276 -12.77 30.58 -28.65
N ASN A 277 -13.64 30.06 -27.78
CA ASN A 277 -14.74 30.79 -27.17
C ASN A 277 -14.77 30.55 -25.66
N GLY A 278 -15.07 31.58 -24.86
CA GLY A 278 -15.09 31.48 -23.39
C GLY A 278 -16.02 30.39 -22.82
N SER A 279 -17.02 29.96 -23.58
CA SER A 279 -17.72 28.68 -23.36
C SER A 279 -17.54 27.78 -24.57
N PHE A 280 -17.26 26.49 -24.34
CA PHE A 280 -16.96 25.54 -25.40
C PHE A 280 -17.77 24.25 -25.28
N ASN A 281 -17.94 23.59 -26.43
CA ASN A 281 -18.38 22.21 -26.55
C ASN A 281 -17.49 21.55 -27.61
N VAL A 282 -16.60 20.68 -27.16
CA VAL A 282 -15.65 19.94 -27.98
C VAL A 282 -16.20 18.53 -28.18
N GLN A 283 -16.23 18.06 -29.43
CA GLN A 283 -16.53 16.68 -29.76
C GLN A 283 -15.29 16.01 -30.34
N LEU A 284 -14.96 14.83 -29.82
CA LEU A 284 -13.80 14.03 -30.21
C LEU A 284 -14.21 12.58 -30.45
N ASP A 285 -13.45 11.88 -31.28
CA ASP A 285 -13.58 10.43 -31.39
C ASP A 285 -13.23 9.78 -30.05
N ARG A 286 -14.04 8.81 -29.60
CA ARG A 286 -13.79 8.05 -28.36
C ARG A 286 -12.57 7.14 -28.50
N TYR A 287 -12.43 6.50 -29.66
CA TYR A 287 -11.37 5.54 -29.92
C TYR A 287 -10.31 6.17 -30.82
N VAL A 288 -9.07 6.21 -30.34
CA VAL A 288 -7.93 6.77 -31.09
C VAL A 288 -6.75 5.81 -31.10
N THR A 289 -5.82 6.02 -32.03
CA THR A 289 -4.58 5.26 -32.08
C THR A 289 -3.48 6.01 -31.34
N ILE A 290 -2.88 5.38 -30.34
CA ILE A 290 -1.68 5.87 -29.64
C ILE A 290 -0.63 4.76 -29.72
N GLY A 291 0.45 5.02 -30.48
CA GLY A 291 1.39 3.97 -30.86
C GLY A 291 0.68 2.81 -31.57
N ASP A 292 0.85 1.59 -31.06
CA ASP A 292 0.22 0.38 -31.59
C ASP A 292 -1.15 0.06 -30.96
N TYR A 293 -1.69 0.93 -30.11
CA TYR A 293 -2.89 0.65 -29.32
C TYR A 293 -4.08 1.46 -29.82
N LYS A 294 -5.27 0.83 -29.82
CA LYS A 294 -6.56 1.50 -30.00
C LYS A 294 -7.07 1.96 -28.64
N TYR A 295 -6.62 3.11 -28.19
CA TYR A 295 -6.95 3.67 -26.89
C TYR A 295 -8.42 4.13 -26.81
N ASP A 296 -9.07 3.84 -25.68
CA ASP A 296 -10.42 4.30 -25.34
C ASP A 296 -10.35 5.50 -24.39
N ARG A 297 -10.75 6.67 -24.86
CA ARG A 297 -10.74 7.92 -24.10
C ARG A 297 -11.76 7.97 -22.94
N LEU A 298 -12.60 6.95 -22.79
CA LEU A 298 -13.37 6.72 -21.55
C LEU A 298 -12.47 6.73 -20.31
N LEU A 299 -11.19 6.34 -20.47
CA LEU A 299 -10.24 6.24 -19.36
C LEU A 299 -9.52 7.55 -19.07
N SER A 300 -9.65 8.58 -19.91
CA SER A 300 -8.96 9.86 -19.72
C SER A 300 -9.75 10.79 -18.79
N LYS A 301 -9.01 11.69 -18.13
CA LYS A 301 -9.57 12.94 -17.59
C LYS A 301 -9.17 14.12 -18.45
N TRP A 302 -9.89 15.23 -18.33
CA TRP A 302 -9.75 16.40 -19.20
C TRP A 302 -9.54 17.67 -18.38
N ALA A 303 -8.53 18.47 -18.70
CA ALA A 303 -8.28 19.76 -18.05
C ALA A 303 -8.07 20.87 -19.08
N ILE A 304 -8.27 22.12 -18.66
CA ILE A 304 -7.99 23.29 -19.47
C ILE A 304 -6.57 23.76 -19.13
N TYR A 305 -5.81 24.04 -20.18
CA TYR A 305 -4.46 24.56 -20.08
C TYR A 305 -4.33 25.89 -20.82
N LYS A 306 -3.43 26.73 -20.33
CA LYS A 306 -2.92 27.92 -21.01
C LYS A 306 -1.53 27.61 -21.55
N GLU A 307 -1.32 27.86 -22.84
CA GLU A 307 -0.04 27.61 -23.50
C GLU A 307 1.05 28.55 -22.94
N GLY A 308 2.13 27.96 -22.44
CA GLY A 308 3.32 28.71 -22.01
C GLY A 308 4.50 28.54 -22.97
N ALA A 309 5.64 29.19 -22.71
CA ALA A 309 6.83 29.04 -23.56
C ALA A 309 7.50 27.68 -23.34
N SER A 310 7.85 27.36 -22.10
CA SER A 310 8.49 26.10 -21.69
C SER A 310 7.51 25.09 -21.09
N LYS A 311 6.56 25.57 -20.28
CA LYS A 311 5.57 24.73 -19.59
C LYS A 311 4.15 25.23 -19.84
N ASP A 312 3.23 24.33 -20.12
CA ASP A 312 1.80 24.63 -20.19
C ASP A 312 1.23 24.72 -18.77
N GLU A 313 0.45 25.77 -18.53
CA GLU A 313 -0.14 26.04 -17.21
C GLU A 313 -1.52 25.39 -17.12
N ILE A 314 -1.73 24.51 -16.15
CA ILE A 314 -3.07 24.00 -15.83
C ILE A 314 -3.90 25.10 -15.17
N VAL A 315 -5.08 25.38 -15.73
CA VAL A 315 -5.96 26.49 -15.31
C VAL A 315 -7.37 26.02 -14.94
N SER A 316 -7.60 24.72 -14.83
CA SER A 316 -8.79 24.10 -14.25
C SER A 316 -8.42 22.82 -13.49
N HIS A 317 -9.30 22.36 -12.61
CA HIS A 317 -9.26 20.94 -12.26
C HIS A 317 -9.50 20.08 -13.51
N ALA A 318 -8.83 18.93 -13.56
CA ALA A 318 -9.10 17.87 -14.51
C ALA A 318 -10.42 17.17 -14.15
N ARG A 319 -11.15 16.65 -15.14
CA ARG A 319 -12.45 16.03 -14.91
C ARG A 319 -12.62 14.71 -15.68
N TYR A 320 -13.10 13.69 -14.98
CA TYR A 320 -13.49 12.40 -15.58
C TYR A 320 -14.89 12.46 -16.21
N ALA A 321 -15.26 11.38 -16.90
CA ALA A 321 -16.62 11.17 -17.37
C ALA A 321 -17.64 11.28 -16.23
N ASN A 322 -18.76 11.97 -16.49
CA ASN A 322 -19.87 12.00 -15.55
C ASN A 322 -20.57 10.64 -15.53
N VAL A 323 -20.81 10.10 -14.33
CA VAL A 323 -21.27 8.71 -14.15
C VAL A 323 -22.56 8.39 -14.91
N ASP A 324 -23.51 9.32 -14.96
CA ASP A 324 -24.81 9.20 -15.63
C ASP A 324 -24.74 9.39 -17.15
N LYS A 325 -23.54 9.63 -17.69
CA LYS A 325 -23.28 10.01 -19.08
C LYS A 325 -22.22 9.13 -19.75
N ILE A 326 -22.01 7.93 -19.21
CA ILE A 326 -21.17 6.88 -19.81
C ILE A 326 -22.06 5.96 -20.66
N HIS A 327 -21.64 5.68 -21.89
CA HIS A 327 -22.32 4.74 -22.77
C HIS A 327 -22.31 3.32 -22.18
N VAL A 328 -23.52 2.80 -22.03
CA VAL A 328 -23.83 1.48 -21.49
C VAL A 328 -23.84 0.46 -22.64
N LYS A 329 -23.00 -0.58 -22.52
CA LYS A 329 -22.94 -1.70 -23.46
C LYS A 329 -24.05 -2.73 -23.19
N GLN A 330 -24.43 -2.90 -21.93
CA GLN A 330 -25.54 -3.73 -21.50
C GLN A 330 -26.06 -3.27 -20.13
N SER A 331 -27.30 -3.61 -19.83
CA SER A 331 -27.91 -3.32 -18.53
C SER A 331 -28.33 -4.62 -17.86
N VAL A 332 -28.18 -4.67 -16.55
CA VAL A 332 -28.49 -5.81 -15.69
C VAL A 332 -29.25 -5.31 -14.47
N GLU A 333 -30.10 -6.14 -13.89
CA GLU A 333 -30.86 -5.77 -12.69
C GLU A 333 -29.95 -5.62 -11.46
N ALA A 334 -30.32 -4.76 -10.51
CA ALA A 334 -29.60 -4.67 -9.24
C ALA A 334 -29.74 -5.98 -8.42
N ILE A 335 -28.70 -6.34 -7.65
CA ILE A 335 -28.77 -7.42 -6.66
C ILE A 335 -28.92 -6.80 -5.27
N PRO A 336 -30.15 -6.70 -4.71
CA PRO A 336 -30.34 -6.08 -3.40
C PRO A 336 -29.81 -6.97 -2.28
N LEU A 337 -29.27 -6.34 -1.24
CA LEU A 337 -28.90 -7.03 0.00
C LEU A 337 -30.16 -7.50 0.75
N LYS A 338 -30.25 -8.80 1.02
CA LYS A 338 -31.36 -9.42 1.76
C LYS A 338 -31.20 -9.31 3.28
N SER A 339 -29.96 -9.17 3.74
CA SER A 339 -29.56 -9.00 5.14
C SER A 339 -28.14 -8.40 5.16
N LYS A 340 -27.66 -8.02 6.35
CA LYS A 340 -26.28 -7.57 6.57
C LYS A 340 -25.29 -8.74 6.71
N LYS A 341 -25.76 -9.98 6.59
CA LYS A 341 -24.97 -11.18 6.85
C LYS A 341 -24.26 -11.65 5.57
N GLY A 342 -22.94 -11.68 5.59
CA GLY A 342 -22.12 -12.01 4.42
C GLY A 342 -20.85 -12.80 4.77
N LEU A 343 -20.23 -13.41 3.77
CA LEU A 343 -19.08 -14.31 3.97
C LEU A 343 -17.89 -13.92 3.10
N GLY A 344 -16.73 -13.73 3.73
CA GLY A 344 -15.50 -13.33 3.06
C GLY A 344 -14.73 -14.50 2.44
N GLY A 345 -14.04 -14.25 1.34
CA GLY A 345 -13.05 -15.16 0.77
C GLY A 345 -13.64 -16.49 0.26
N LEU A 346 -14.77 -16.45 -0.45
CA LEU A 346 -15.40 -17.67 -0.95
C LEU A 346 -14.50 -18.42 -1.94
N ILE A 347 -14.49 -19.74 -1.80
CA ILE A 347 -13.77 -20.68 -2.65
C ILE A 347 -14.68 -21.82 -3.08
N ASN A 348 -14.32 -22.52 -4.14
CA ASN A 348 -15.02 -23.72 -4.56
C ASN A 348 -14.71 -24.89 -3.61
N HIS A 349 -15.63 -25.15 -2.67
CA HIS A 349 -15.47 -26.16 -1.62
C HIS A 349 -16.77 -26.94 -1.39
N GLY A 350 -16.66 -28.16 -0.86
CA GLY A 350 -17.80 -29.06 -0.65
C GLY A 350 -18.86 -28.54 0.34
N PHE A 351 -18.50 -27.58 1.20
CA PHE A 351 -19.44 -26.92 2.13
C PHE A 351 -20.08 -25.65 1.56
N LEU A 352 -19.73 -25.22 0.33
CA LEU A 352 -20.16 -23.94 -0.21
C LEU A 352 -21.68 -23.81 -0.24
N ALA A 353 -22.36 -24.76 -0.89
CA ALA A 353 -23.81 -24.70 -1.03
C ALA A 353 -24.52 -24.73 0.34
N SER A 354 -24.12 -25.66 1.22
CA SER A 354 -24.75 -25.80 2.54
C SER A 354 -24.56 -24.57 3.41
N ASP A 355 -23.36 -23.99 3.44
CA ASP A 355 -23.09 -22.85 4.32
C ASP A 355 -23.75 -21.56 3.83
N LEU A 356 -23.83 -21.36 2.50
CA LEU A 356 -24.59 -20.23 1.96
C LEU A 356 -26.06 -20.30 2.36
N ASP A 357 -26.65 -21.50 2.34
CA ASP A 357 -28.06 -21.73 2.69
C ASP A 357 -28.29 -21.69 4.21
N ASP A 358 -27.52 -22.46 4.98
CA ASP A 358 -27.71 -22.63 6.41
C ASP A 358 -27.39 -21.37 7.22
N LEU A 359 -26.48 -20.53 6.74
CA LEU A 359 -26.16 -19.25 7.37
C LEU A 359 -27.07 -18.12 6.87
N GLY A 360 -27.72 -18.27 5.72
CA GLY A 360 -28.53 -17.21 5.11
C GLY A 360 -27.67 -16.04 4.61
N ILE A 361 -26.60 -16.36 3.89
CA ILE A 361 -25.66 -15.38 3.34
C ILE A 361 -26.34 -14.51 2.28
N ALA A 362 -26.18 -13.20 2.38
CA ALA A 362 -26.76 -12.21 1.46
C ALA A 362 -25.71 -11.44 0.63
N SER A 363 -24.46 -11.38 1.11
CA SER A 363 -23.32 -10.81 0.40
C SER A 363 -22.06 -11.65 0.57
N ALA A 364 -21.09 -11.51 -0.33
CA ALA A 364 -19.82 -12.22 -0.23
C ALA A 364 -18.66 -11.49 -0.92
N THR A 365 -17.43 -11.87 -0.58
CA THR A 365 -16.24 -11.48 -1.34
C THR A 365 -15.53 -12.68 -1.98
N ILE A 366 -14.86 -12.44 -3.11
CA ILE A 366 -13.90 -13.37 -3.73
C ILE A 366 -12.60 -12.63 -4.08
N ASN A 367 -11.47 -13.30 -3.93
CA ASN A 367 -10.16 -12.76 -4.34
C ASN A 367 -9.90 -13.05 -5.82
N ILE A 368 -9.51 -12.02 -6.58
CA ILE A 368 -9.24 -12.10 -8.03
C ILE A 368 -7.79 -11.69 -8.30
N PRO A 369 -6.82 -12.61 -8.18
CA PRO A 369 -5.42 -12.36 -8.50
C PRO A 369 -5.19 -12.40 -10.01
N ILE A 370 -5.25 -11.24 -10.67
CA ILE A 370 -5.30 -11.07 -12.14
C ILE A 370 -4.17 -11.85 -12.84
N SER A 371 -2.94 -11.72 -12.35
CA SER A 371 -1.75 -12.33 -12.95
C SER A 371 -1.70 -13.85 -12.88
N HIS A 372 -2.57 -14.50 -12.08
CA HIS A 372 -2.61 -15.97 -11.99
C HIS A 372 -3.33 -16.63 -13.16
N PHE A 373 -4.17 -15.89 -13.89
CA PHE A 373 -4.98 -16.43 -14.97
C PHE A 373 -4.95 -15.58 -16.24
N MET A 374 -4.26 -14.45 -16.25
CA MET A 374 -4.05 -13.63 -17.43
C MET A 374 -2.67 -13.88 -18.02
N HIS A 375 -2.60 -14.08 -19.33
CA HIS A 375 -1.37 -14.27 -20.10
C HIS A 375 -1.27 -13.27 -21.26
N LEU A 376 -0.04 -12.87 -21.60
CA LEU A 376 0.27 -12.02 -22.75
C LEU A 376 0.42 -12.82 -24.05
N SER A 377 0.64 -14.13 -23.94
CA SER A 377 0.72 -15.07 -25.06
C SER A 377 -0.21 -16.25 -24.85
N GLN A 378 -0.78 -16.79 -25.92
CA GLN A 378 -1.75 -17.88 -25.85
C GLN A 378 -1.12 -19.15 -25.27
N GLN A 379 -1.78 -19.72 -24.26
CA GLN A 379 -1.51 -21.05 -23.73
C GLN A 379 -2.69 -22.00 -24.03
N GLU A 380 -2.48 -23.30 -23.81
CA GLU A 380 -3.54 -24.30 -24.01
C GLU A 380 -4.69 -24.07 -23.02
N GLY A 381 -5.92 -24.03 -23.52
CA GLY A 381 -7.13 -23.81 -22.70
C GLY A 381 -7.44 -22.34 -22.40
N ASP A 382 -6.69 -21.39 -22.95
CA ASP A 382 -6.99 -19.97 -22.77
C ASP A 382 -8.18 -19.48 -23.60
N ILE A 383 -8.95 -18.54 -23.04
CA ILE A 383 -9.94 -17.73 -23.75
C ILE A 383 -9.23 -16.48 -24.32
N PRO A 384 -9.24 -16.26 -25.64
CA PRO A 384 -8.73 -15.01 -26.21
C PRO A 384 -9.72 -13.86 -25.99
N HIS A 385 -9.20 -12.68 -25.66
CA HIS A 385 -9.97 -11.45 -25.50
C HIS A 385 -9.22 -10.27 -26.12
N THR A 386 -9.86 -9.58 -27.05
CA THR A 386 -9.27 -8.42 -27.74
C THR A 386 -9.73 -7.13 -27.08
N TYR A 387 -8.75 -6.34 -26.62
CA TYR A 387 -8.96 -5.01 -26.05
C TYR A 387 -7.86 -4.07 -26.52
N GLY A 388 -8.24 -2.86 -26.93
CA GLY A 388 -7.31 -1.83 -27.37
C GLY A 388 -6.39 -2.23 -28.53
N GLY A 389 -6.88 -3.10 -29.43
CA GLY A 389 -6.11 -3.58 -30.60
C GLY A 389 -5.10 -4.69 -30.29
N ARG A 390 -5.02 -5.17 -29.04
CA ARG A 390 -4.22 -6.34 -28.64
C ARG A 390 -5.12 -7.47 -28.18
N THR A 391 -4.62 -8.70 -28.29
CA THR A 391 -5.30 -9.89 -27.76
C THR A 391 -4.55 -10.38 -26.53
N TYR A 392 -5.30 -10.52 -25.44
CA TYR A 392 -4.87 -11.10 -24.18
C TYR A 392 -5.57 -12.45 -23.98
N TYR A 393 -5.01 -13.29 -23.13
CA TYR A 393 -5.46 -14.68 -22.99
C TYR A 393 -5.76 -14.97 -21.52
N PHE A 394 -6.88 -15.65 -21.26
CA PHE A 394 -7.36 -15.90 -19.91
C PHE A 394 -7.58 -17.40 -19.67
N ASN A 395 -6.93 -17.96 -18.65
CA ASN A 395 -6.95 -19.39 -18.34
C ASN A 395 -8.37 -19.85 -17.96
N GLU A 396 -9.04 -20.56 -18.87
CA GLU A 396 -10.42 -20.99 -18.67
C GLU A 396 -10.56 -21.98 -17.51
N GLY A 397 -9.60 -22.91 -17.37
CA GLY A 397 -9.61 -23.91 -16.31
C GLY A 397 -9.59 -23.26 -14.92
N TYR A 398 -8.71 -22.28 -14.73
CA TYR A 398 -8.60 -21.51 -13.49
C TYR A 398 -9.89 -20.75 -13.19
N MET A 399 -10.46 -20.06 -14.17
CA MET A 399 -11.72 -19.32 -13.98
C MET A 399 -12.87 -20.26 -13.60
N LYS A 400 -12.99 -21.41 -14.27
CA LYS A 400 -14.01 -22.41 -13.97
C LYS A 400 -13.90 -22.95 -12.55
N SER A 401 -12.68 -23.29 -12.13
CA SER A 401 -12.45 -23.88 -10.80
C SER A 401 -12.57 -22.87 -9.67
N SER A 402 -12.09 -21.64 -9.87
CA SER A 402 -11.91 -20.66 -8.81
C SER A 402 -13.08 -19.67 -8.72
N PHE A 403 -13.70 -19.32 -9.84
CA PHE A 403 -14.71 -18.24 -9.91
C PHE A 403 -16.07 -18.73 -10.37
N ASP A 404 -16.18 -19.35 -11.55
CA ASP A 404 -17.48 -19.70 -12.15
C ASP A 404 -18.30 -20.60 -11.22
N ALA A 405 -17.66 -21.60 -10.59
CA ALA A 405 -18.33 -22.51 -9.64
C ALA A 405 -18.90 -21.76 -8.42
N VAL A 406 -18.17 -20.78 -7.90
CA VAL A 406 -18.60 -19.97 -6.75
C VAL A 406 -19.72 -19.01 -7.17
N LEU A 407 -19.51 -18.28 -8.26
CA LEU A 407 -20.42 -17.27 -8.77
C LEU A 407 -21.76 -17.86 -9.25
N ALA A 408 -21.75 -19.10 -9.74
CA ALA A 408 -22.98 -19.82 -10.05
C ALA A 408 -23.83 -20.07 -8.81
N GLN A 409 -23.21 -20.52 -7.71
CA GLN A 409 -23.91 -20.80 -6.45
C GLN A 409 -24.45 -19.53 -5.80
N THR A 410 -23.69 -18.42 -5.86
CA THR A 410 -24.13 -17.13 -5.31
C THR A 410 -25.23 -16.49 -6.17
N SER A 411 -25.12 -16.57 -7.50
CA SER A 411 -26.12 -16.02 -8.42
C SER A 411 -27.47 -16.76 -8.31
N GLU A 412 -27.45 -18.09 -8.20
CA GLU A 412 -28.67 -18.90 -7.97
C GLU A 412 -29.41 -18.48 -6.69
N ARG A 413 -28.65 -18.03 -5.68
CA ARG A 413 -29.17 -17.57 -4.39
C ARG A 413 -29.42 -16.06 -4.34
N GLY A 414 -29.13 -15.32 -5.40
CA GLY A 414 -29.22 -13.86 -5.43
C GLY A 414 -28.38 -13.19 -4.34
N ILE A 415 -27.14 -13.65 -4.15
CA ILE A 415 -26.15 -13.10 -3.22
C ILE A 415 -25.34 -12.02 -3.94
N SER A 416 -25.18 -10.85 -3.33
CA SER A 416 -24.36 -9.77 -3.90
C SER A 416 -22.87 -10.05 -3.65
N VAL A 417 -22.10 -10.24 -4.73
CA VAL A 417 -20.66 -10.56 -4.63
C VAL A 417 -19.81 -9.34 -4.98
N ALA A 418 -18.81 -9.04 -4.15
CA ALA A 418 -17.73 -8.13 -4.50
C ALA A 418 -16.43 -8.90 -4.87
N GLY A 419 -15.84 -8.56 -6.02
CA GLY A 419 -14.54 -9.09 -6.42
C GLY A 419 -13.39 -8.21 -5.94
N ILE A 420 -12.48 -8.75 -5.12
CA ILE A 420 -11.27 -8.06 -4.67
C ILE A 420 -10.20 -8.21 -5.75
N LEU A 421 -9.89 -7.13 -6.45
CA LEU A 421 -8.90 -7.14 -7.53
C LEU A 421 -7.50 -7.08 -6.95
N LEU A 422 -6.66 -8.06 -7.27
CA LEU A 422 -5.30 -8.18 -6.77
C LEU A 422 -4.33 -8.31 -7.94
N VAL A 423 -3.16 -7.69 -7.84
CA VAL A 423 -2.13 -7.74 -8.89
C VAL A 423 -0.86 -8.38 -8.33
N PRO A 424 -0.72 -9.72 -8.41
CA PRO A 424 0.55 -10.36 -8.13
C PRO A 424 1.64 -9.88 -9.11
N PRO A 425 2.88 -9.60 -8.65
CA PRO A 425 3.97 -9.06 -9.48
C PRO A 425 4.69 -10.12 -10.33
N THR A 426 4.11 -11.32 -10.47
CA THR A 426 4.72 -12.51 -11.09
C THR A 426 3.94 -12.96 -12.32
N GLY A 427 4.57 -13.78 -13.17
CA GLY A 427 4.03 -14.11 -14.49
C GLY A 427 4.31 -13.01 -15.53
N ASP A 428 3.98 -13.27 -16.80
CA ASP A 428 4.20 -12.31 -17.89
C ASP A 428 3.32 -11.07 -17.73
N ALA A 429 2.02 -11.25 -17.49
CA ALA A 429 1.08 -10.16 -17.20
C ALA A 429 1.45 -9.44 -15.90
N GLY A 430 1.78 -10.17 -14.82
CA GLY A 430 2.17 -9.54 -13.56
C GLY A 430 3.47 -8.75 -13.64
N THR A 431 4.44 -9.19 -14.44
CA THR A 431 5.67 -8.42 -14.70
C THR A 431 5.37 -7.12 -15.42
N LEU A 432 4.47 -7.14 -16.42
CA LEU A 432 4.04 -5.94 -17.14
C LEU A 432 3.21 -4.99 -16.25
N LEU A 433 2.37 -5.55 -15.38
CA LEU A 433 1.51 -4.81 -14.47
C LEU A 433 2.21 -4.37 -13.18
N LYS A 434 3.47 -4.76 -12.96
CA LYS A 434 4.21 -4.40 -11.75
C LYS A 434 4.60 -2.93 -11.74
N HIS A 435 4.21 -2.20 -10.70
CA HIS A 435 4.60 -0.79 -10.54
C HIS A 435 6.14 -0.65 -10.63
N PRO A 436 6.68 0.37 -11.32
CA PRO A 436 8.13 0.55 -11.45
C PRO A 436 8.86 0.63 -10.10
N ASP A 437 8.21 1.23 -9.10
CA ASP A 437 8.78 1.43 -7.76
C ASP A 437 8.47 0.28 -6.79
N PHE A 438 7.95 -0.86 -7.27
CA PHE A 438 7.68 -2.02 -6.42
C PHE A 438 8.97 -2.53 -5.76
N ASN A 439 9.01 -2.54 -4.43
CA ASN A 439 10.22 -2.81 -3.66
C ASN A 439 10.42 -4.29 -3.24
N GLY A 440 9.49 -5.18 -3.59
CA GLY A 440 9.60 -6.62 -3.29
C GLY A 440 9.01 -7.10 -1.96
N ILE A 441 8.49 -6.20 -1.13
CA ILE A 441 8.00 -6.56 0.22
C ILE A 441 6.59 -7.16 0.18
N ALA A 442 5.68 -6.56 -0.58
CA ALA A 442 4.27 -6.93 -0.59
C ALA A 442 3.95 -8.09 -1.54
N PRO A 443 2.87 -8.85 -1.28
CA PRO A 443 2.38 -9.88 -2.20
C PRO A 443 1.76 -9.30 -3.48
N TYR A 444 1.28 -8.05 -3.43
CA TYR A 444 0.67 -7.38 -4.58
C TYR A 444 1.32 -6.03 -4.86
N THR A 445 1.16 -5.56 -6.09
CA THR A 445 1.67 -4.27 -6.56
C THR A 445 0.52 -3.39 -7.00
N MET A 446 0.66 -2.07 -6.88
CA MET A 446 -0.20 -1.15 -7.62
C MET A 446 -0.05 -1.47 -9.13
N PRO A 447 -1.13 -1.55 -9.92
CA PRO A 447 -1.00 -1.76 -11.35
C PRO A 447 -0.16 -0.65 -11.98
N ASN A 448 0.80 -1.05 -12.81
CA ASN A 448 1.61 -0.13 -13.59
C ASN A 448 0.73 0.61 -14.59
N MET A 449 0.49 1.87 -14.30
CA MET A 449 -0.20 2.80 -15.20
C MET A 449 0.75 3.93 -15.58
N THR A 450 2.02 3.66 -15.87
CA THR A 450 2.98 4.67 -16.34
C THR A 450 3.31 4.54 -17.83
N THR A 451 2.80 3.48 -18.47
CA THR A 451 2.92 3.25 -19.91
C THR A 451 1.58 2.89 -20.52
N ILE A 452 1.41 3.14 -21.82
CA ILE A 452 0.20 2.73 -22.54
C ILE A 452 0.05 1.20 -22.59
N GLU A 453 1.15 0.45 -22.71
CA GLU A 453 1.13 -1.01 -22.78
C GLU A 453 0.57 -1.64 -21.51
N SER A 454 1.12 -1.24 -20.35
CA SER A 454 0.69 -1.75 -19.06
C SER A 454 -0.73 -1.27 -18.70
N THR A 455 -1.08 -0.02 -19.04
CA THR A 455 -2.43 0.52 -18.85
C THR A 455 -3.46 -0.23 -19.70
N ASN A 456 -3.14 -0.53 -20.96
CA ASN A 456 -4.02 -1.29 -21.84
C ASN A 456 -4.18 -2.74 -21.39
N CYS A 457 -3.11 -3.35 -20.87
CA CYS A 457 -3.16 -4.68 -20.24
C CYS A 457 -4.12 -4.70 -19.04
N TYR A 458 -3.98 -3.73 -18.12
CA TYR A 458 -4.88 -3.64 -16.97
C TYR A 458 -6.34 -3.41 -17.38
N ALA A 459 -6.58 -2.48 -18.32
CA ALA A 459 -7.91 -2.23 -18.85
C ALA A 459 -8.53 -3.46 -19.54
N ALA A 460 -7.71 -4.29 -20.21
CA ALA A 460 -8.17 -5.54 -20.81
C ALA A 460 -8.63 -6.56 -19.76
N ALA A 461 -7.91 -6.67 -18.63
CA ALA A 461 -8.33 -7.50 -17.50
C ALA A 461 -9.68 -7.03 -16.93
N LEU A 462 -9.82 -5.71 -16.71
CA LEU A 462 -11.05 -5.10 -16.20
C LEU A 462 -12.24 -5.31 -17.17
N ASP A 463 -12.06 -5.09 -18.48
CA ASP A 463 -13.12 -5.26 -19.48
C ASP A 463 -13.54 -6.72 -19.61
N PHE A 464 -12.56 -7.64 -19.63
CA PHE A 464 -12.84 -9.08 -19.67
C PHE A 464 -13.66 -9.54 -18.45
N LEU A 465 -13.22 -9.17 -17.25
CA LEU A 465 -13.89 -9.54 -15.99
C LEU A 465 -15.30 -8.93 -15.90
N ALA A 466 -15.44 -7.64 -16.18
CA ALA A 466 -16.73 -6.94 -16.15
C ALA A 466 -17.71 -7.51 -17.19
N LYS A 467 -17.23 -7.83 -18.40
CA LYS A 467 -18.07 -8.44 -19.44
C LYS A 467 -18.47 -9.87 -19.10
N ARG A 468 -17.56 -10.69 -18.58
CA ARG A 468 -17.84 -12.10 -18.26
C ARG A 468 -18.79 -12.21 -17.07
N TYR A 469 -18.51 -11.48 -16.00
CA TYR A 469 -19.19 -11.63 -14.71
C TYR A 469 -20.32 -10.62 -14.48
N SER A 470 -20.89 -10.13 -15.56
CA SER A 470 -22.20 -9.48 -15.60
C SER A 470 -23.27 -10.43 -16.16
N ALA A 471 -22.89 -11.65 -16.56
CA ALA A 471 -23.81 -12.69 -16.98
C ALA A 471 -24.76 -13.06 -15.83
N PRO A 472 -26.10 -13.16 -16.04
CA PRO A 472 -27.08 -13.33 -14.96
C PRO A 472 -26.84 -14.52 -14.02
N ASN A 473 -26.17 -15.57 -14.49
CA ASN A 473 -25.89 -16.79 -13.73
C ASN A 473 -24.50 -16.83 -13.09
N MET A 474 -23.64 -15.83 -13.27
CA MET A 474 -22.29 -15.76 -12.69
C MET A 474 -21.91 -14.30 -12.46
N ARG A 475 -22.55 -13.63 -11.49
CA ARG A 475 -22.42 -12.18 -11.29
C ARG A 475 -21.45 -11.77 -10.20
N ILE A 476 -20.59 -10.82 -10.55
CA ILE A 476 -19.92 -9.92 -9.61
C ILE A 476 -20.69 -8.60 -9.65
N ALA A 477 -21.23 -8.19 -8.50
CA ALA A 477 -22.06 -6.99 -8.37
C ALA A 477 -21.22 -5.74 -8.08
N HIS A 478 -20.11 -5.89 -7.38
CA HIS A 478 -19.24 -4.78 -6.98
C HIS A 478 -17.76 -5.17 -7.07
N TRP A 479 -16.86 -4.19 -7.01
CA TRP A 479 -15.42 -4.43 -7.09
C TRP A 479 -14.73 -3.77 -5.93
N ILE A 480 -13.87 -4.50 -5.20
CA ILE A 480 -12.97 -3.93 -4.20
C ILE A 480 -11.62 -3.74 -4.87
N ILE A 481 -11.11 -2.52 -4.84
CA ILE A 481 -9.92 -2.14 -5.61
C ILE A 481 -8.70 -2.28 -4.70
N HIS A 482 -7.97 -3.37 -4.92
CA HIS A 482 -6.81 -3.80 -4.14
C HIS A 482 -7.18 -4.19 -2.70
N ASN A 483 -6.18 -4.50 -1.86
CA ASN A 483 -6.39 -4.92 -0.48
C ASN A 483 -5.65 -3.98 0.46
N GLU A 484 -6.30 -3.60 1.57
CA GLU A 484 -5.74 -2.77 2.66
C GLU A 484 -4.82 -1.67 2.15
N VAL A 485 -5.38 -0.74 1.37
CA VAL A 485 -4.59 0.21 0.58
C VAL A 485 -3.92 1.28 1.45
N ASP A 486 -4.36 1.41 2.71
CA ASP A 486 -3.66 2.13 3.74
C ASP A 486 -2.32 1.47 4.10
N GLY A 487 -2.16 0.16 3.93
CA GLY A 487 -0.88 -0.54 3.95
C GLY A 487 -0.12 -0.42 2.62
N GLY A 488 0.11 0.81 2.15
CA GLY A 488 0.63 1.11 0.81
C GLY A 488 1.91 0.35 0.44
N SER A 489 2.85 0.15 1.37
CA SER A 489 4.06 -0.66 1.12
C SER A 489 3.91 -2.16 1.40
N HIS A 490 2.85 -2.57 2.10
CA HIS A 490 2.71 -3.92 2.65
C HIS A 490 1.73 -4.78 1.85
N TRP A 491 0.77 -4.15 1.18
CA TRP A 491 -0.25 -4.84 0.39
C TRP A 491 -0.32 -4.39 -1.07
N THR A 492 -0.49 -3.08 -1.32
CA THR A 492 -0.68 -2.53 -2.67
C THR A 492 0.53 -1.71 -3.10
N ASN A 493 1.66 -2.40 -3.28
CA ASN A 493 2.97 -1.76 -3.28
C ASN A 493 3.32 -0.99 -4.55
N MET A 494 3.68 0.28 -4.35
CA MET A 494 4.28 1.19 -5.32
C MET A 494 5.50 1.92 -4.75
N GLY A 495 6.22 1.27 -3.84
CA GLY A 495 7.32 1.84 -3.08
C GLY A 495 6.87 2.84 -2.01
N ASP A 496 7.85 3.44 -1.34
CA ASP A 496 7.59 4.47 -0.32
C ASP A 496 7.15 5.78 -0.97
N LYS A 497 5.89 6.12 -0.77
CA LYS A 497 5.23 7.30 -1.34
C LYS A 497 4.53 8.09 -0.24
N PRO A 498 4.60 9.42 -0.24
CA PRO A 498 3.70 10.20 0.59
C PRO A 498 2.26 10.11 0.04
N ILE A 499 1.28 10.32 0.93
CA ILE A 499 -0.10 9.89 0.75
C ILE A 499 -0.80 10.49 -0.48
N ALA A 500 -0.57 11.77 -0.81
CA ALA A 500 -1.22 12.41 -1.95
C ALA A 500 -0.74 11.78 -3.27
N THR A 501 0.55 11.43 -3.32
CA THR A 501 1.17 10.73 -4.47
C THR A 501 0.57 9.33 -4.65
N PHE A 502 0.41 8.59 -3.55
CA PHE A 502 -0.23 7.27 -3.57
C PHE A 502 -1.69 7.38 -4.03
N MET A 503 -2.46 8.32 -3.46
CA MET A 503 -3.87 8.52 -3.77
C MET A 503 -4.13 8.92 -5.22
N ASP A 504 -3.30 9.78 -5.81
CA ASP A 504 -3.42 10.13 -7.24
C ASP A 504 -3.27 8.90 -8.14
N THR A 505 -2.35 7.98 -7.82
CA THR A 505 -2.18 6.73 -8.58
C THR A 505 -3.33 5.75 -8.30
N TYR A 506 -3.69 5.57 -7.04
CA TYR A 506 -4.75 4.66 -6.62
C TYR A 506 -6.11 5.03 -7.24
N LEU A 507 -6.46 6.32 -7.25
CA LEU A 507 -7.71 6.81 -7.84
C LEU A 507 -7.78 6.57 -9.36
N ARG A 508 -6.66 6.61 -10.08
CA ARG A 508 -6.64 6.21 -11.50
C ARG A 508 -7.08 4.76 -11.66
N SER A 509 -6.58 3.86 -10.79
CA SER A 509 -6.99 2.45 -10.78
C SER A 509 -8.48 2.29 -10.49
N MET A 510 -9.01 2.98 -9.47
CA MET A 510 -10.43 2.95 -9.14
C MET A 510 -11.31 3.46 -10.29
N ARG A 511 -10.92 4.58 -10.92
CA ARG A 511 -11.64 5.18 -12.05
C ARG A 511 -11.65 4.29 -13.27
N MET A 512 -10.53 3.64 -13.58
CA MET A 512 -10.47 2.67 -14.67
C MET A 512 -11.44 1.51 -14.44
N CYS A 513 -11.42 0.92 -13.23
CA CYS A 513 -12.36 -0.16 -12.90
C CYS A 513 -13.81 0.32 -12.98
N TYR A 514 -14.14 1.44 -12.33
CA TYR A 514 -15.49 1.99 -12.32
C TYR A 514 -15.99 2.28 -13.74
N ASN A 515 -15.24 3.06 -14.54
CA ASN A 515 -15.67 3.46 -15.87
C ASN A 515 -15.92 2.26 -16.80
N ILE A 516 -15.08 1.22 -16.70
CA ILE A 516 -15.23 0.00 -17.51
C ILE A 516 -16.40 -0.84 -17.00
N ALA A 517 -16.46 -1.13 -15.69
CA ALA A 517 -17.51 -1.96 -15.10
C ALA A 517 -18.89 -1.34 -15.27
N HIS A 518 -19.00 -0.01 -15.16
CA HIS A 518 -20.26 0.72 -15.31
C HIS A 518 -20.87 0.60 -16.72
N GLN A 519 -20.07 0.29 -17.75
CA GLN A 519 -20.62 0.00 -19.08
C GLN A 519 -21.42 -1.32 -19.13
N TYR A 520 -21.16 -2.23 -18.19
CA TYR A 520 -21.73 -3.57 -18.14
C TYR A 520 -22.71 -3.76 -16.99
N ASP A 521 -22.57 -2.98 -15.92
CA ASP A 521 -23.42 -3.00 -14.74
C ASP A 521 -23.49 -1.61 -14.11
N GLN A 522 -24.61 -0.90 -14.32
CA GLN A 522 -24.76 0.47 -13.83
C GLN A 522 -24.99 0.54 -12.31
N HIS A 523 -25.26 -0.60 -11.67
CA HIS A 523 -25.44 -0.71 -10.23
C HIS A 523 -24.13 -1.05 -9.51
N SER A 524 -23.06 -1.33 -10.26
CA SER A 524 -21.76 -1.62 -9.67
C SER A 524 -21.17 -0.40 -8.98
N GLU A 525 -20.66 -0.65 -7.78
CA GLU A 525 -19.86 0.30 -7.01
C GLU A 525 -18.41 -0.19 -7.00
N VAL A 526 -17.47 0.73 -6.74
CA VAL A 526 -16.07 0.38 -6.50
C VAL A 526 -15.66 0.75 -5.08
N PHE A 527 -15.13 -0.21 -4.34
CA PHE A 527 -14.84 -0.09 -2.93
C PHE A 527 -13.36 0.21 -2.71
N ILE A 528 -13.07 1.15 -1.81
CA ILE A 528 -11.74 1.38 -1.27
C ILE A 528 -11.57 0.51 0.00
N SER A 529 -10.54 -0.32 0.03
CA SER A 529 -10.30 -1.29 1.11
C SER A 529 -9.32 -0.76 2.16
N PHE A 530 -9.66 -0.83 3.44
CA PHE A 530 -8.83 -0.30 4.53
C PHE A 530 -8.67 -1.29 5.67
N SER A 531 -7.52 -1.25 6.35
CA SER A 531 -7.38 -1.76 7.71
C SER A 531 -8.21 -0.93 8.72
N HIS A 532 -8.12 -1.26 10.02
CA HIS A 532 -8.87 -0.59 11.08
C HIS A 532 -8.18 0.66 11.65
N GLY A 533 -7.00 1.07 11.15
CA GLY A 533 -6.23 2.26 11.60
C GLY A 533 -6.84 3.60 11.20
N TRP A 534 -7.85 4.07 11.95
CA TRP A 534 -8.64 5.25 11.62
C TRP A 534 -7.86 6.57 11.67
N ASN A 535 -7.31 6.94 12.84
CA ASN A 535 -6.45 8.12 13.02
C ASN A 535 -4.97 7.77 13.32
N ILE A 536 -4.62 6.49 13.24
CA ILE A 536 -3.25 5.99 13.44
C ILE A 536 -2.83 5.11 12.26
N ALA A 537 -1.58 5.23 11.84
CA ALA A 537 -0.96 4.32 10.89
C ALA A 537 -0.32 3.15 11.65
N ALA A 538 -0.36 1.94 11.10
CA ALA A 538 0.22 0.76 11.76
C ALA A 538 1.77 0.76 11.79
N GLY A 539 2.43 1.68 11.10
CA GLY A 539 3.89 1.84 11.08
C GLY A 539 4.40 2.44 9.77
N GLY A 540 5.71 2.33 9.53
CA GLY A 540 6.32 2.78 8.28
C GLY A 540 5.67 2.13 7.04
N GLY A 541 5.35 2.94 6.04
CA GLY A 541 4.66 2.47 4.82
C GLY A 541 3.16 2.23 4.98
N TRP A 542 2.56 2.66 6.09
CA TRP A 542 1.11 2.71 6.31
C TRP A 542 0.60 4.17 6.34
N TYR A 543 -0.64 4.38 5.94
CA TYR A 543 -1.35 5.65 5.99
C TYR A 543 -2.49 5.60 7.01
N LYS A 544 -2.94 6.77 7.48
CA LYS A 544 -4.18 6.86 8.26
C LYS A 544 -5.37 6.77 7.32
N VAL A 545 -6.36 5.96 7.67
CA VAL A 545 -7.57 5.78 6.85
C VAL A 545 -8.33 7.09 6.68
N ARG A 546 -8.44 7.92 7.73
CA ARG A 546 -9.13 9.22 7.66
C ARG A 546 -8.48 10.16 6.62
N ASP A 547 -7.15 10.23 6.58
CA ASP A 547 -6.44 11.09 5.63
C ASP A 547 -6.68 10.62 4.18
N MET A 548 -6.71 9.30 3.94
CA MET A 548 -7.02 8.75 2.61
C MET A 548 -8.46 9.08 2.19
N LEU A 549 -9.43 8.97 3.11
CA LEU A 549 -10.82 9.34 2.87
C LEU A 549 -11.00 10.83 2.59
N ASP A 550 -10.23 11.70 3.25
CA ASP A 550 -10.22 13.14 2.97
C ASP A 550 -9.70 13.41 1.55
N PHE A 551 -8.65 12.71 1.10
CA PHE A 551 -8.23 12.78 -0.31
C PHE A 551 -9.28 12.23 -1.27
N MET A 552 -9.93 11.10 -0.96
CA MET A 552 -11.03 10.57 -1.78
C MET A 552 -12.13 11.61 -2.00
N ASN A 553 -12.54 12.33 -0.95
CA ASN A 553 -13.52 13.41 -1.04
C ASN A 553 -12.99 14.59 -1.88
N GLN A 554 -11.77 15.08 -1.62
CA GLN A 554 -11.18 16.21 -2.36
C GLN A 554 -11.05 15.92 -3.86
N PHE A 555 -10.58 14.73 -4.23
CA PHE A 555 -10.51 14.32 -5.64
C PHE A 555 -11.91 14.14 -6.25
N SER A 556 -12.88 13.65 -5.49
CA SER A 556 -14.26 13.51 -5.96
C SER A 556 -14.92 14.87 -6.23
N GLU A 557 -14.67 15.85 -5.37
CA GLU A 557 -15.13 17.23 -5.54
C GLU A 557 -14.46 17.89 -6.76
N SER A 558 -13.14 17.75 -6.87
CA SER A 558 -12.33 18.40 -7.91
C SER A 558 -12.49 17.77 -9.29
N GLU A 559 -12.48 16.43 -9.38
CA GLU A 559 -12.38 15.69 -10.64
C GLU A 559 -13.66 14.98 -11.07
N GLY A 560 -14.73 15.14 -10.29
CA GLY A 560 -16.08 14.67 -10.58
C GLY A 560 -16.47 13.39 -9.85
N ASP A 561 -17.37 13.47 -8.89
CA ASP A 561 -17.74 12.36 -7.99
C ASP A 561 -18.32 11.12 -8.70
N PHE A 562 -18.19 9.94 -8.09
CA PHE A 562 -18.62 8.63 -8.59
C PHE A 562 -19.05 7.68 -7.48
N PHE A 563 -19.61 6.53 -7.84
CA PHE A 563 -20.07 5.51 -6.89
C PHE A 563 -18.92 4.69 -6.32
N TRP A 564 -18.04 5.36 -5.57
CA TRP A 564 -17.12 4.70 -4.67
C TRP A 564 -17.72 4.50 -3.28
N SER A 565 -17.30 3.42 -2.62
CA SER A 565 -17.83 2.93 -1.34
C SER A 565 -16.73 2.35 -0.44
N LEU A 566 -17.04 1.97 0.79
CA LEU A 566 -16.04 1.61 1.82
C LEU A 566 -16.02 0.10 2.07
N ALA A 567 -14.84 -0.49 1.99
CA ALA A 567 -14.53 -1.88 2.36
C ALA A 567 -13.61 -1.85 3.60
N CYS A 568 -14.18 -1.95 4.80
CA CYS A 568 -13.45 -1.75 6.06
C CYS A 568 -13.09 -3.07 6.75
N HIS A 569 -11.84 -3.22 7.18
CA HIS A 569 -11.37 -4.41 7.88
C HIS A 569 -11.41 -4.22 9.40
N SER A 570 -12.62 -4.08 9.94
CA SER A 570 -12.88 -3.73 11.35
C SER A 570 -12.70 -4.92 12.30
N TYR A 571 -11.47 -5.45 12.37
CA TYR A 571 -11.04 -6.41 13.38
C TYR A 571 -10.94 -5.78 14.78
N PRO A 572 -10.87 -6.57 15.85
CA PRO A 572 -10.43 -6.09 17.16
C PRO A 572 -9.06 -5.41 17.06
N ALA A 573 -8.81 -4.41 17.92
CA ALA A 573 -7.56 -3.63 17.88
C ALA A 573 -6.31 -4.50 18.01
N GLN A 574 -6.43 -5.61 18.74
CA GLN A 574 -5.48 -6.71 18.72
C GLN A 574 -6.11 -7.90 18.01
N LEU A 575 -5.62 -8.24 16.82
CA LEU A 575 -6.16 -9.32 15.99
C LEU A 575 -6.28 -10.67 16.74
N GLY A 576 -5.34 -10.94 17.66
CA GLY A 576 -5.31 -12.14 18.50
C GLY A 576 -6.22 -12.12 19.73
N ASN A 577 -7.03 -11.08 19.94
CA ASN A 577 -7.96 -10.96 21.06
C ASN A 577 -9.43 -10.93 20.58
N PRO A 578 -10.27 -11.93 20.88
CA PRO A 578 -11.69 -11.92 20.50
C PRO A 578 -12.54 -10.89 21.22
N CYS A 579 -12.10 -10.40 22.38
CA CYS A 579 -12.87 -9.56 23.28
C CYS A 579 -12.87 -8.10 22.82
N THR A 580 -13.39 -7.82 21.61
CA THR A 580 -13.39 -6.48 21.00
C THR A 580 -14.07 -5.41 21.85
N TRP A 581 -15.02 -5.78 22.73
CA TRP A 581 -15.66 -4.84 23.66
C TRP A 581 -14.65 -4.19 24.64
N ASP A 582 -13.51 -4.83 24.88
CA ASP A 582 -12.42 -4.35 25.73
C ASP A 582 -11.39 -3.48 24.97
N ASP A 583 -11.58 -3.22 23.67
CA ASP A 583 -10.65 -2.41 22.88
C ASP A 583 -10.55 -0.97 23.40
N GLU A 584 -9.54 -0.63 24.21
CA GLU A 584 -9.39 0.69 24.83
C GLU A 584 -9.14 1.80 23.80
N GLN A 585 -8.45 1.46 22.72
CA GLN A 585 -8.09 2.38 21.63
C GLN A 585 -9.26 2.64 20.65
N ALA A 586 -10.32 1.84 20.73
CA ALA A 586 -11.56 2.00 19.96
C ALA A 586 -12.57 2.81 20.78
N THR A 587 -12.42 4.13 20.73
CA THR A 587 -13.27 5.08 21.47
C THR A 587 -14.50 5.48 20.66
N TYR A 588 -15.55 5.95 21.35
CA TYR A 588 -16.77 6.48 20.72
C TYR A 588 -16.59 7.95 20.30
N SER A 589 -15.59 8.19 19.44
CA SER A 589 -15.23 9.51 18.92
C SER A 589 -14.74 9.41 17.48
N MET A 590 -14.97 10.45 16.68
CA MET A 590 -14.35 10.58 15.36
C MET A 590 -12.82 10.64 15.41
N ASP A 591 -12.26 10.93 16.59
CA ASP A 591 -10.81 10.99 16.85
C ASP A 591 -10.24 9.65 17.39
N THR A 592 -11.02 8.57 17.34
CA THR A 592 -10.56 7.22 17.73
C THR A 592 -9.31 6.79 16.95
N GLU A 593 -8.43 6.01 17.58
CA GLU A 593 -7.26 5.44 16.89
C GLU A 593 -7.70 4.36 15.91
N TYR A 594 -8.51 3.41 16.40
CA TYR A 594 -9.04 2.32 15.59
C TYR A 594 -10.56 2.36 15.47
N VAL A 595 -11.06 1.87 14.33
CA VAL A 595 -12.47 1.49 14.17
C VAL A 595 -12.56 -0.03 14.15
N THR A 596 -13.07 -0.59 15.25
CA THR A 596 -13.26 -2.04 15.45
C THR A 596 -14.76 -2.35 15.52
N LEU A 597 -15.11 -3.62 15.77
CA LEU A 597 -16.50 -3.98 16.03
C LEU A 597 -17.11 -3.24 17.24
N LYS A 598 -16.28 -2.67 18.12
CA LYS A 598 -16.72 -1.90 19.30
C LYS A 598 -17.37 -0.56 18.97
N ASN A 599 -16.81 0.19 18.04
CA ASN A 599 -17.17 1.60 17.82
C ASN A 599 -17.60 1.87 16.38
N LEU A 600 -18.26 0.92 15.73
CA LEU A 600 -18.79 1.05 14.36
C LEU A 600 -19.71 2.27 14.15
N GLU A 601 -20.21 2.87 15.24
CA GLU A 601 -20.92 4.15 15.22
C GLU A 601 -20.08 5.28 14.59
N VAL A 602 -18.74 5.18 14.63
CA VAL A 602 -17.83 6.11 13.94
C VAL A 602 -18.03 6.05 12.43
N LEU A 603 -18.09 4.85 11.84
CA LEU A 603 -18.36 4.70 10.40
C LEU A 603 -19.78 5.15 10.05
N ASP A 604 -20.76 4.75 10.87
CA ASP A 604 -22.17 5.15 10.71
C ASP A 604 -22.32 6.68 10.68
N LYS A 605 -21.70 7.35 11.65
CA LYS A 605 -21.65 8.81 11.70
C LYS A 605 -20.93 9.37 10.48
N TRP A 606 -19.77 8.86 10.12
CA TRP A 606 -18.97 9.37 9.01
C TRP A 606 -19.75 9.32 7.69
N VAL A 607 -20.40 8.21 7.33
CA VAL A 607 -21.19 8.12 6.07
C VAL A 607 -22.47 8.94 6.09
N SER A 608 -22.94 9.34 7.27
CA SER A 608 -24.12 10.21 7.40
C SER A 608 -23.84 11.67 7.03
N LEU A 609 -22.58 12.12 7.13
CA LEU A 609 -22.17 13.49 6.85
C LEU A 609 -22.31 13.82 5.36
N SER A 610 -22.86 15.00 5.05
CA SER A 610 -23.07 15.41 3.65
C SER A 610 -21.77 15.45 2.85
N SER A 611 -20.65 15.86 3.45
CA SER A 611 -19.34 15.87 2.79
C SER A 611 -18.88 14.49 2.32
N ASN A 612 -19.39 13.42 2.92
CA ASN A 612 -18.98 12.04 2.66
C ASN A 612 -19.99 11.29 1.78
N LYS A 613 -21.14 11.90 1.50
CA LYS A 613 -22.18 11.35 0.63
C LYS A 613 -21.86 11.63 -0.83
N TYR A 614 -22.22 10.70 -1.70
CA TYR A 614 -22.18 10.94 -3.13
C TYR A 614 -23.07 12.14 -3.47
N LYS A 615 -22.46 13.16 -4.10
CA LYS A 615 -23.08 14.47 -4.40
C LYS A 615 -23.84 15.08 -3.20
N GLY A 616 -23.35 14.86 -1.98
CA GLY A 616 -23.96 15.42 -0.76
C GLY A 616 -25.26 14.77 -0.30
N THR A 617 -25.79 13.78 -1.04
CA THR A 617 -27.18 13.31 -0.85
C THR A 617 -27.32 11.81 -0.69
N VAL A 618 -26.53 11.01 -1.40
CA VAL A 618 -26.63 9.54 -1.37
C VAL A 618 -25.58 8.96 -0.44
N LYS A 619 -26.00 8.17 0.55
CA LYS A 619 -25.10 7.43 1.45
C LYS A 619 -24.20 6.51 0.61
N ARG A 620 -22.89 6.51 0.89
CA ARG A 620 -21.97 5.50 0.34
C ARG A 620 -22.16 4.18 1.07
N SER A 621 -22.04 3.07 0.34
CA SER A 621 -22.13 1.75 0.95
C SER A 621 -20.94 1.51 1.88
N VAL A 622 -21.17 0.84 3.01
CA VAL A 622 -20.12 0.39 3.94
C VAL A 622 -20.24 -1.12 4.12
N TRP A 623 -19.25 -1.82 3.60
CA TRP A 623 -19.07 -3.25 3.78
C TRP A 623 -17.91 -3.46 4.74
N LEU A 624 -18.12 -4.23 5.80
CA LEU A 624 -17.01 -4.76 6.58
C LEU A 624 -16.45 -5.97 5.80
N SER A 625 -15.67 -5.67 4.76
CA SER A 625 -15.24 -6.64 3.73
C SER A 625 -14.39 -7.78 4.26
N GLU A 626 -13.70 -7.52 5.37
CA GLU A 626 -13.03 -8.52 6.19
C GLU A 626 -13.17 -8.14 7.67
N ALA A 627 -14.13 -8.74 8.37
CA ALA A 627 -14.25 -8.52 9.81
C ALA A 627 -14.64 -9.81 10.52
N GLY A 628 -14.21 -9.94 11.76
CA GLY A 628 -14.48 -11.10 12.58
C GLY A 628 -13.73 -11.03 13.89
N THR A 629 -13.91 -12.06 14.70
CA THR A 629 -13.14 -12.26 15.93
C THR A 629 -12.40 -13.58 15.83
N CYS A 630 -11.23 -13.68 16.46
CA CYS A 630 -10.41 -14.88 16.42
C CYS A 630 -10.74 -15.85 17.55
N SER A 631 -10.19 -17.06 17.49
CA SER A 631 -10.11 -17.98 18.63
C SER A 631 -8.63 -18.29 18.91
N PRO A 632 -8.02 -17.79 20.01
CA PRO A 632 -6.60 -18.02 20.31
C PRO A 632 -6.20 -19.50 20.36
N SER A 633 -7.14 -20.37 20.73
CA SER A 633 -7.04 -21.82 20.59
C SER A 633 -8.40 -22.45 20.29
N TYR A 634 -8.45 -23.77 20.22
CA TYR A 634 -9.70 -24.55 20.13
C TYR A 634 -10.21 -25.03 21.50
N SER A 635 -9.78 -24.40 22.59
CA SER A 635 -10.41 -24.60 23.89
C SER A 635 -11.86 -24.11 23.85
N ASP A 636 -12.76 -24.77 24.59
CA ASP A 636 -14.16 -24.34 24.64
C ASP A 636 -14.31 -22.89 25.08
N ASN A 637 -13.44 -22.40 25.97
CA ASN A 637 -13.50 -21.02 26.41
C ASN A 637 -13.18 -20.03 25.28
N ASP A 638 -12.07 -20.23 24.57
CA ASP A 638 -11.64 -19.34 23.47
C ASP A 638 -12.63 -19.35 22.30
N LEU A 639 -13.21 -20.51 22.02
CA LEU A 639 -14.26 -20.66 21.00
C LEU A 639 -15.55 -19.92 21.39
N GLN A 640 -15.88 -19.87 22.68
CA GLN A 640 -17.03 -19.11 23.18
C GLN A 640 -16.74 -17.61 23.25
N ASP A 641 -15.50 -17.19 23.51
CA ASP A 641 -15.07 -15.78 23.42
C ASP A 641 -15.17 -15.28 21.97
N GLN A 642 -14.73 -16.07 20.99
CA GLN A 642 -14.95 -15.77 19.57
C GLN A 642 -16.45 -15.54 19.27
N ALA A 643 -17.30 -16.48 19.70
CA ALA A 643 -18.74 -16.41 19.48
C ALA A 643 -19.41 -15.19 20.15
N ALA A 644 -18.98 -14.86 21.37
CA ALA A 644 -19.44 -13.65 22.08
C ALA A 644 -18.99 -12.37 21.38
N GLY A 645 -17.75 -12.34 20.86
CA GLY A 645 -17.20 -11.23 20.10
C GLY A 645 -18.01 -10.93 18.86
N PHE A 646 -18.39 -11.98 18.12
CA PHE A 646 -19.33 -11.85 17.01
C PHE A 646 -20.70 -11.37 17.48
N ALA A 647 -21.28 -11.95 18.54
CA ALA A 647 -22.60 -11.57 19.02
C ALA A 647 -22.67 -10.06 19.36
N TYR A 648 -21.64 -9.55 20.03
CA TYR A 648 -21.50 -8.13 20.35
C TYR A 648 -21.41 -7.25 19.08
N GLY A 649 -20.51 -7.59 18.15
CA GLY A 649 -20.37 -6.86 16.89
C GLY A 649 -21.63 -6.91 16.03
N TRP A 650 -22.28 -8.07 15.93
CA TRP A 650 -23.52 -8.24 15.17
C TRP A 650 -24.66 -7.37 15.70
N LYS A 651 -24.83 -7.29 17.02
CA LYS A 651 -25.83 -6.43 17.62
C LYS A 651 -25.59 -4.96 17.27
N LYS A 652 -24.35 -4.52 17.09
CA LYS A 652 -24.02 -3.19 16.55
C LYS A 652 -24.33 -3.07 15.07
N ILE A 653 -23.77 -3.96 14.24
CA ILE A 653 -23.96 -3.98 12.78
C ILE A 653 -25.45 -3.93 12.40
N ASN A 654 -26.28 -4.74 13.07
CA ASN A 654 -27.69 -4.83 12.75
C ASN A 654 -28.46 -3.53 13.06
N ASN A 655 -28.06 -2.80 14.10
CA ASN A 655 -28.72 -1.56 14.55
C ASN A 655 -28.19 -0.28 13.88
N LEU A 656 -27.09 -0.33 13.13
CA LEU A 656 -26.48 0.84 12.49
C LEU A 656 -26.83 0.91 10.99
N ASP A 657 -27.60 1.91 10.58
CA ASP A 657 -28.06 2.10 9.19
C ASP A 657 -26.92 2.43 8.21
N GLY A 658 -25.81 2.94 8.73
CA GLY A 658 -24.59 3.25 7.98
C GLY A 658 -23.88 2.00 7.48
N ILE A 659 -23.98 0.87 8.20
CA ILE A 659 -23.32 -0.39 7.86
C ILE A 659 -24.26 -1.26 7.02
N ASP A 660 -23.85 -1.59 5.78
CA ASP A 660 -24.68 -2.35 4.83
C ASP A 660 -24.45 -3.86 4.92
N GLY A 661 -23.28 -4.30 5.35
CA GLY A 661 -23.00 -5.72 5.53
C GLY A 661 -21.67 -6.01 6.17
N ILE A 662 -21.55 -7.20 6.75
CA ILE A 662 -20.29 -7.82 7.15
C ILE A 662 -20.00 -8.99 6.24
N GLN A 663 -18.79 -9.07 5.71
CA GLN A 663 -18.25 -10.27 5.10
C GLN A 663 -17.33 -10.90 6.12
N TRP A 664 -17.87 -11.88 6.85
CA TRP A 664 -17.12 -12.52 7.93
C TRP A 664 -15.85 -13.12 7.35
N HIS A 665 -14.70 -12.69 7.88
CA HIS A 665 -13.43 -13.28 7.53
C HIS A 665 -12.85 -14.01 8.73
N SER A 666 -12.49 -15.30 8.63
CA SER A 666 -12.52 -16.15 7.42
C SER A 666 -13.63 -17.22 7.44
N TRP A 667 -13.91 -17.84 6.29
CA TRP A 667 -14.83 -18.98 6.24
C TRP A 667 -14.26 -20.21 6.97
N PHE A 668 -12.96 -20.47 6.79
CA PHE A 668 -12.17 -21.47 7.50
C PHE A 668 -10.94 -20.81 8.08
N ASP A 669 -10.43 -21.31 9.21
CA ASP A 669 -9.12 -20.91 9.69
C ASP A 669 -8.03 -21.11 8.63
N HIS A 670 -7.14 -20.14 8.50
CA HIS A 670 -6.07 -20.14 7.53
C HIS A 670 -4.77 -19.62 8.14
N LEU A 671 -3.64 -20.30 7.89
CA LEU A 671 -2.35 -19.96 8.50
C LEU A 671 -1.84 -18.56 8.10
N GLY A 672 -2.25 -18.08 6.92
CA GLY A 672 -1.87 -16.76 6.43
C GLY A 672 -2.58 -15.59 7.12
N ASP A 673 -3.63 -15.85 7.91
CA ASP A 673 -4.45 -14.80 8.53
C ASP A 673 -3.82 -14.25 9.82
N GLY A 674 -2.75 -14.88 10.35
CA GLY A 674 -2.11 -14.49 11.61
C GLY A 674 -2.92 -14.82 12.87
N ALA A 675 -4.20 -15.18 12.75
CA ALA A 675 -5.07 -15.66 13.83
C ALA A 675 -6.11 -16.67 13.30
N CYS A 676 -6.71 -17.47 14.19
CA CYS A 676 -7.77 -18.41 13.81
C CYS A 676 -9.13 -17.70 13.75
N LEU A 677 -9.46 -17.09 12.60
CA LEU A 677 -10.65 -16.25 12.37
C LEU A 677 -11.87 -17.02 11.82
N GLY A 678 -11.69 -18.29 11.45
CA GLY A 678 -12.67 -19.09 10.74
C GLY A 678 -14.00 -19.23 11.48
N LEU A 679 -15.13 -19.24 10.76
CA LEU A 679 -16.37 -19.87 11.26
C LEU A 679 -16.19 -21.38 11.43
N ARG A 680 -15.31 -21.96 10.62
CA ARG A 680 -14.90 -23.36 10.67
C ARG A 680 -13.41 -23.44 11.02
N LYS A 681 -13.01 -24.55 11.62
CA LYS A 681 -11.60 -24.90 11.84
C LYS A 681 -10.89 -25.14 10.50
N TYR A 682 -9.58 -25.36 10.55
CA TYR A 682 -8.78 -25.69 9.37
C TYR A 682 -9.38 -26.83 8.53
N THR A 683 -9.23 -26.75 7.21
CA THR A 683 -9.77 -27.74 6.27
C THR A 683 -9.00 -29.06 6.25
N ASP A 684 -7.75 -29.07 6.70
CA ASP A 684 -6.92 -30.27 6.77
C ASP A 684 -7.20 -31.12 8.01
N ALA A 685 -6.75 -32.37 7.96
CA ALA A 685 -6.85 -33.29 9.08
C ALA A 685 -5.99 -32.79 10.26
N PRO A 686 -6.46 -32.90 11.52
CA PRO A 686 -7.61 -33.70 11.95
C PRO A 686 -8.96 -32.95 11.93
N HIS A 687 -8.98 -31.65 11.64
CA HIS A 687 -10.16 -30.80 11.83
C HIS A 687 -11.18 -30.91 10.70
N ASN A 688 -10.72 -31.06 9.46
CA ASN A 688 -11.58 -31.29 8.28
C ASN A 688 -12.72 -30.26 8.14
N GLY A 689 -12.50 -29.00 8.52
CA GLY A 689 -13.49 -27.94 8.42
C GLY A 689 -14.65 -28.04 9.42
N GLU A 690 -14.45 -28.67 10.58
CA GLU A 690 -15.42 -28.71 11.68
C GLU A 690 -15.93 -27.30 12.04
N ILE A 691 -17.24 -27.15 12.25
CA ILE A 691 -17.83 -25.88 12.69
C ILE A 691 -17.30 -25.48 14.06
N LYS A 692 -17.09 -24.17 14.26
CA LYS A 692 -16.88 -23.58 15.59
C LYS A 692 -18.23 -23.12 16.18
N PRO A 693 -18.32 -22.89 17.50
CA PRO A 693 -19.50 -22.28 18.12
C PRO A 693 -19.97 -21.00 17.43
N VAL A 694 -19.04 -20.12 17.02
CA VAL A 694 -19.36 -18.88 16.29
C VAL A 694 -20.16 -19.14 15.00
N TRP A 695 -19.99 -20.28 14.31
CA TRP A 695 -20.81 -20.65 13.15
C TRP A 695 -22.29 -20.75 13.52
N THR A 696 -22.60 -21.35 14.68
CA THR A 696 -23.99 -21.47 15.15
C THR A 696 -24.52 -20.11 15.57
N THR A 697 -23.71 -19.28 16.23
CA THR A 697 -24.07 -17.90 16.55
C THR A 697 -24.37 -17.09 15.28
N TYR A 698 -23.56 -17.25 14.25
CA TYR A 698 -23.71 -16.63 12.93
C TYR A 698 -24.99 -17.11 12.21
N GLN A 699 -25.32 -18.39 12.33
CA GLN A 699 -26.58 -18.94 11.85
C GLN A 699 -27.79 -18.27 12.53
N ARG A 700 -27.77 -18.14 13.85
CA ARG A 700 -28.90 -17.57 14.64
C ARG A 700 -29.04 -16.05 14.48
N ALA A 701 -27.97 -15.36 14.11
CA ALA A 701 -27.97 -13.92 13.84
C ALA A 701 -29.03 -13.54 12.78
N GLY A 702 -29.81 -12.49 13.04
CA GLY A 702 -30.89 -11.97 12.20
C GLY A 702 -32.15 -12.83 12.17
N THR A 703 -32.23 -13.88 13.00
CA THR A 703 -33.41 -14.78 13.09
C THR A 703 -34.27 -14.47 14.31
N ALA A 704 -35.47 -15.06 14.37
CA ALA A 704 -36.36 -14.95 15.54
C ALA A 704 -35.74 -15.52 16.83
N GLU A 705 -34.72 -16.39 16.73
CA GLU A 705 -34.05 -17.03 17.86
C GLU A 705 -32.80 -16.26 18.32
N GLU A 706 -32.43 -15.15 17.65
CA GLU A 706 -31.20 -14.40 17.94
C GLU A 706 -31.12 -13.98 19.42
N ASN A 707 -32.19 -13.37 19.95
CA ASN A 707 -32.18 -12.83 21.32
C ASN A 707 -31.97 -13.93 22.35
N ASP A 708 -32.82 -14.96 22.32
CA ASP A 708 -32.77 -16.11 23.24
C ASP A 708 -31.41 -16.82 23.17
N TYR A 709 -30.84 -16.99 21.96
CA TYR A 709 -29.53 -17.61 21.80
C TYR A 709 -28.40 -16.71 22.30
N PHE A 710 -28.48 -15.39 22.09
CA PHE A 710 -27.41 -14.45 22.43
C PHE A 710 -27.35 -14.13 23.93
N GLU A 711 -28.41 -14.39 24.71
CA GLU A 711 -28.43 -14.19 26.17
C GLU A 711 -27.25 -14.87 26.89
N GLN A 712 -26.79 -16.02 26.38
CA GLN A 712 -25.68 -16.76 26.97
C GLN A 712 -24.34 -15.99 26.98
N TYR A 713 -24.20 -14.95 26.14
CA TYR A 713 -22.97 -14.17 26.01
C TYR A 713 -22.92 -12.94 26.91
N LEU A 714 -24.05 -12.51 27.48
CA LEU A 714 -24.15 -11.27 28.27
C LEU A 714 -23.14 -11.25 29.44
N SER A 715 -23.11 -12.31 30.25
CA SER A 715 -22.20 -12.40 31.39
C SER A 715 -20.72 -12.50 30.99
N ARG A 716 -20.43 -13.04 29.79
CA ARG A 716 -19.06 -13.16 29.26
C ARG A 716 -18.55 -11.80 28.77
N ILE A 717 -19.42 -11.02 28.14
CA ILE A 717 -19.12 -9.64 27.67
C ILE A 717 -19.10 -8.65 28.85
N GLY A 718 -19.79 -8.96 29.96
CA GLY A 718 -19.86 -8.08 31.13
C GLY A 718 -20.96 -7.02 31.03
N ILE A 719 -22.05 -7.32 30.31
CA ILE A 719 -23.23 -6.47 30.17
C ILE A 719 -24.48 -7.16 30.73
N ASP A 720 -25.40 -6.38 31.30
CA ASP A 720 -26.66 -6.93 31.84
C ASP A 720 -27.75 -7.09 30.75
N SER A 721 -27.65 -6.33 29.66
CA SER A 721 -28.58 -6.39 28.52
C SER A 721 -27.94 -5.85 27.24
N TRP A 722 -28.53 -6.20 26.09
CA TRP A 722 -28.16 -5.62 24.79
C TRP A 722 -28.66 -4.17 24.60
N GLU A 723 -29.52 -3.66 25.49
CA GLU A 723 -29.93 -2.25 25.44
C GLU A 723 -28.78 -1.33 25.84
N GLY A 724 -28.62 -0.22 25.13
CA GLY A 724 -27.59 0.78 25.43
C GLY A 724 -26.19 0.47 24.90
N ILE A 725 -26.01 -0.60 24.11
CA ILE A 725 -24.71 -0.90 23.47
C ILE A 725 -24.37 0.06 22.33
N ILE A 726 -25.35 0.78 21.77
CA ILE A 726 -25.14 1.80 20.73
C ILE A 726 -24.85 3.13 21.41
N HIS A 727 -23.75 3.76 21.03
CA HIS A 727 -23.32 5.04 21.58
C HIS A 727 -23.44 6.19 20.57
N ASN A 728 -23.67 7.39 21.08
CA ASN A 728 -23.61 8.59 20.24
C ASN A 728 -22.15 8.97 19.96
N ILE A 729 -21.83 9.24 18.70
CA ILE A 729 -20.58 9.89 18.31
C ILE A 729 -20.80 11.42 18.31
N PRO A 730 -20.09 12.17 19.17
CA PRO A 730 -20.28 13.61 19.33
C PRO A 730 -19.91 14.43 18.08
#